data_AF-A0A7S4EFQ4-F1
#
_entry.id   AF-A0A7S4EFQ4-F1
#
_cell.length_a   1.000
_cell.length_b   1.000
_cell.length_c   1.000
_cell.angle_alpha   90.00
_cell.angle_beta   90.00
_cell.angle_gamma   90.00
#
_symmetry.space_group_name_H-M   'P 1'
#
loop_
_entity.id
_entity.type
_entity.pdbx_description
1 polymer ?
#
loop_
_entity_poly.entity_id
_entity_poly.type
_entity_poly.pdbx_seq_one_letter_code
_entity_poly.pdbx_strand_id
1 'polypeptide(L)'
;MRFSLAVSALLFSSVAASDSKKSAFTPLRVHYDDVLTARFSLLDALEDSSGIVSMTNLPENFAAIKKEVMGNLLSCVLDQQQQQDGGSGVVAEQSFSDGTVRRSLATATTVEEGPLPLELDETALAACRSFQTNVERFRAIALLATQRFTAALSREMEPHLTKPLLTKKGDDSNSSYDTIEDLVENGVQLEHFHTYQKIEGVGEQYDDKDDETNMTTIDLHADQGFFIAFTPGMMIGKDNKADASGGFYIVEEDSNDIPIHVDFDVETDDLVFMLGDGVNQYINNRFIDGENNGRRHLRATPHSVSLKVHDPDQARVWYGRMVLPPNDALVAAETTQTTLTYGEIRRRLVETPDAYVPAGLGCSSPTMRALQHADNHDDPSACDKGSLFCWARCMELADYELTEEMCAEQNLDLKCINPRGQFTSGERHGDFWPACSNTTLALTPYPEILQKNEDICTNATWDAFVAGPDDVVYDHSFNLKTEKNNGTVLQWSVVDEEQGIVKGRLVFNDVFGWLSLGFADPEGKHNGMNGANILMALPGGNYSSKFGLEVPGMTEPGSDEISIEISKKRSAALAALANPEGSSIQEFQINPEGSSFRHWNDSGVEKAPNSMDIHVTECATSMTFETDNINGQKFSMTGMDDMIWGGNSHDYHVGYHGRANRARFYINWMTGEGEFWVKEVVVPVVDEPKKEEPAPVEEADKKEEPARVEEDSSDYMDSADEIDDSGTDRLSEYFVFFAAAIISLLI
;
A
#
# COMPACT_ATOMS: atom_id res chain seq x y z
N MET A 1 27.43 -81.16 16.07
CA MET A 1 28.36 -80.06 16.41
C MET A 1 28.35 -79.11 15.23
N ARG A 2 27.74 -77.92 15.36
CA ARG A 2 28.41 -76.62 15.61
C ARG A 2 29.27 -76.21 14.40
N PHE A 3 29.13 -75.06 13.71
CA PHE A 3 28.70 -73.72 14.12
C PHE A 3 28.16 -72.92 12.90
N SER A 4 27.17 -72.06 13.15
CA SER A 4 26.78 -70.92 12.30
C SER A 4 27.84 -69.83 12.31
N LEU A 5 28.02 -69.16 11.17
CA LEU A 5 28.62 -67.83 11.04
C LEU A 5 27.64 -66.96 10.25
N ALA A 6 27.00 -66.02 10.96
CA ALA A 6 26.17 -64.99 10.39
C ALA A 6 27.06 -63.77 10.07
N VAL A 7 26.95 -63.26 8.85
CA VAL A 7 27.56 -62.00 8.42
C VAL A 7 26.42 -61.01 8.24
N SER A 8 26.36 -60.00 9.12
CA SER A 8 25.46 -58.85 9.00
C SER A 8 26.02 -57.88 7.96
N ALA A 9 25.27 -57.63 6.89
CA ALA A 9 25.51 -56.52 5.98
C ALA A 9 24.63 -55.33 6.42
N LEU A 10 25.26 -54.24 6.85
CA LEU A 10 24.63 -52.95 7.11
C LEU A 10 24.37 -52.26 5.76
N LEU A 11 23.10 -52.13 5.39
CA LEU A 11 22.64 -51.24 4.33
C LEU A 11 22.53 -49.83 4.94
N PHE A 12 23.39 -48.91 4.51
CA PHE A 12 23.18 -47.48 4.71
C PHE A 12 22.20 -46.99 3.63
N SER A 13 20.96 -46.73 4.03
CA SER A 13 20.01 -45.96 3.22
C SER A 13 20.38 -44.49 3.33
N SER A 14 20.88 -43.91 2.24
CA SER A 14 20.97 -42.47 2.07
C SER A 14 19.55 -41.91 1.94
N VAL A 15 19.04 -41.29 3.01
CA VAL A 15 17.84 -40.44 2.93
C VAL A 15 18.29 -39.14 2.28
N ALA A 16 18.01 -39.00 0.98
CA ALA A 16 17.98 -37.68 0.37
C ALA A 16 16.80 -36.93 0.98
N ALA A 17 17.08 -35.80 1.65
CA ALA A 17 16.05 -34.84 2.00
C ALA A 17 15.43 -34.32 0.69
N SER A 18 14.25 -34.84 0.36
CA SER A 18 13.39 -34.26 -0.64
C SER A 18 12.83 -32.99 -0.04
N ASP A 19 13.31 -31.82 -0.49
CA ASP A 19 12.58 -30.57 -0.33
C ASP A 19 11.17 -30.78 -0.88
N SER A 20 10.19 -30.94 0.00
CA SER A 20 8.79 -30.94 -0.40
C SER A 20 8.44 -29.50 -0.78
N LYS A 21 8.69 -29.12 -2.03
CA LYS A 21 8.02 -27.97 -2.63
C LYS A 21 6.53 -28.19 -2.37
N LYS A 22 5.93 -27.37 -1.49
CA LYS A 22 4.47 -27.30 -1.37
C LYS A 22 3.94 -27.12 -2.79
N SER A 23 3.10 -28.05 -3.24
CA SER A 23 2.47 -27.97 -4.55
C SER A 23 1.70 -26.66 -4.63
N ALA A 24 1.80 -25.96 -5.77
CA ALA A 24 0.98 -24.77 -6.01
C ALA A 24 -0.51 -25.12 -5.85
N PHE A 25 -1.30 -24.16 -5.38
CA PHE A 25 -2.75 -24.32 -5.26
C PHE A 25 -3.38 -24.24 -6.65
N THR A 26 -4.35 -25.10 -6.94
CA THR A 26 -5.14 -25.03 -8.18
C THR A 26 -6.62 -25.07 -7.80
N PRO A 27 -7.43 -24.06 -8.16
CA PRO A 27 -8.84 -24.05 -7.79
C PRO A 27 -9.55 -25.25 -8.38
N LEU A 28 -10.56 -25.76 -7.66
CA LEU A 28 -11.37 -26.87 -8.16
C LEU A 28 -12.06 -26.47 -9.46
N ARG A 29 -11.93 -27.32 -10.49
CA ARG A 29 -12.53 -27.10 -11.80
C ARG A 29 -13.95 -27.65 -11.87
N VAL A 30 -14.87 -26.82 -12.35
CA VAL A 30 -16.29 -27.12 -12.52
C VAL A 30 -16.68 -26.90 -13.97
N HIS A 31 -17.44 -27.80 -14.57
CA HIS A 31 -17.86 -27.63 -15.96
C HIS A 31 -19.15 -26.80 -16.05
N TYR A 32 -19.20 -25.85 -16.99
CA TYR A 32 -20.33 -24.94 -17.21
C TYR A 32 -21.71 -25.63 -17.28
N ASP A 33 -21.78 -26.81 -17.90
CA ASP A 33 -23.03 -27.58 -18.01
C ASP A 33 -23.35 -28.42 -16.77
N ASP A 34 -22.35 -28.72 -15.93
CA ASP A 34 -22.53 -29.56 -14.75
C ASP A 34 -23.00 -28.78 -13.52
N VAL A 35 -22.73 -27.47 -13.46
CA VAL A 35 -23.00 -26.57 -12.32
C VAL A 35 -24.48 -26.58 -11.90
N LEU A 36 -25.42 -26.71 -12.85
CA LEU A 36 -26.86 -26.79 -12.55
C LEU A 36 -27.38 -28.21 -12.41
N THR A 37 -26.54 -29.24 -12.52
CA THR A 37 -26.98 -30.63 -12.36
C THR A 37 -27.06 -31.03 -10.88
N ALA A 38 -27.98 -31.92 -10.53
CA ALA A 38 -28.11 -32.43 -9.16
C ALA A 38 -26.96 -33.35 -8.72
N ARG A 39 -25.96 -33.59 -9.57
CA ARG A 39 -24.81 -34.47 -9.28
C ARG A 39 -23.58 -33.71 -8.78
N PHE A 40 -23.62 -32.39 -8.87
CA PHE A 40 -22.54 -31.50 -8.49
C PHE A 40 -23.05 -30.55 -7.42
N SER A 41 -22.26 -30.34 -6.36
CA SER A 41 -22.53 -29.30 -5.37
C SER A 41 -21.50 -28.20 -5.55
N LEU A 42 -21.99 -27.01 -5.90
CA LEU A 42 -21.15 -25.81 -5.96
C LEU A 42 -20.68 -25.41 -4.57
N LEU A 43 -21.49 -25.65 -3.54
CA LEU A 43 -21.14 -25.33 -2.16
C LEU A 43 -19.97 -26.20 -1.66
N ASP A 44 -19.99 -27.51 -1.94
CA ASP A 44 -18.85 -28.42 -1.64
C ASP A 44 -17.58 -27.93 -2.35
N ALA A 45 -17.71 -27.54 -3.62
CA ALA A 45 -16.59 -27.06 -4.42
C ALA A 45 -15.96 -25.77 -3.88
N LEU A 46 -16.78 -24.83 -3.40
CA LEU A 46 -16.31 -23.58 -2.80
C LEU A 46 -15.67 -23.84 -1.43
N GLU A 47 -16.24 -24.72 -0.61
CA GLU A 47 -15.70 -25.11 0.70
C GLU A 47 -14.34 -25.81 0.54
N ASP A 48 -14.25 -26.82 -0.32
CA ASP A 48 -13.02 -27.59 -0.57
C ASP A 48 -11.90 -26.76 -1.24
N SER A 49 -12.26 -25.63 -1.85
CA SER A 49 -11.35 -24.78 -2.63
C SER A 49 -11.25 -23.37 -2.06
N SER A 50 -11.41 -23.21 -0.73
CA SER A 50 -11.15 -21.96 0.00
C SER A 50 -11.91 -20.71 -0.50
N GLY A 51 -13.09 -20.88 -1.08
CA GLY A 51 -13.92 -19.80 -1.61
C GLY A 51 -13.63 -19.41 -3.07
N ILE A 52 -12.81 -20.18 -3.79
CA ILE A 52 -12.45 -19.93 -5.19
C ILE A 52 -12.64 -21.19 -6.05
N VAL A 53 -13.30 -21.09 -7.20
CA VAL A 53 -13.50 -22.20 -8.15
C VAL A 53 -13.27 -21.76 -9.59
N SER A 54 -12.85 -22.67 -10.47
CA SER A 54 -12.63 -22.37 -11.89
C SER A 54 -13.70 -23.02 -12.77
N MET A 55 -14.50 -22.22 -13.48
CA MET A 55 -15.48 -22.73 -14.43
C MET A 55 -14.85 -22.93 -15.81
N THR A 56 -15.02 -24.13 -16.37
CA THR A 56 -14.43 -24.59 -17.64
C THR A 56 -15.50 -25.11 -18.60
N ASN A 57 -15.11 -25.43 -19.84
CA ASN A 57 -16.00 -25.84 -20.92
C ASN A 57 -17.10 -24.79 -21.17
N LEU A 58 -16.70 -23.52 -21.16
CA LEU A 58 -17.56 -22.39 -21.43
C LEU A 58 -18.01 -22.41 -22.90
N PRO A 59 -19.18 -21.84 -23.19
CA PRO A 59 -19.74 -21.87 -24.54
C PRO A 59 -18.85 -21.11 -25.55
N GLU A 60 -19.11 -21.37 -26.83
CA GLU A 60 -18.58 -20.55 -27.94
C GLU A 60 -17.04 -20.53 -28.07
N ASN A 61 -16.35 -21.52 -27.51
CA ASN A 61 -14.88 -21.61 -27.50
C ASN A 61 -14.26 -20.39 -26.80
N PHE A 62 -14.68 -20.15 -25.55
CA PHE A 62 -14.25 -19.01 -24.76
C PHE A 62 -12.73 -18.86 -24.66
N ALA A 63 -11.95 -19.95 -24.62
CA ALA A 63 -10.48 -19.87 -24.64
C ALA A 63 -9.94 -19.06 -25.84
N ALA A 64 -10.49 -19.26 -27.04
CA ALA A 64 -10.06 -18.51 -28.22
C ALA A 64 -10.47 -17.03 -28.11
N ILE A 65 -11.69 -16.76 -27.67
CA ILE A 65 -12.22 -15.40 -27.50
C ILE A 65 -11.40 -14.64 -26.43
N LYS A 66 -11.13 -15.27 -25.29
CA LYS A 66 -10.28 -14.73 -24.21
C LYS A 66 -8.91 -14.34 -24.75
N LYS A 67 -8.23 -15.21 -25.51
CA LYS A 67 -6.92 -14.90 -26.10
C LYS A 67 -6.98 -13.73 -27.08
N GLU A 68 -8.02 -13.64 -27.90
CA GLU A 68 -8.20 -12.51 -28.82
C GLU A 68 -8.45 -11.19 -28.09
N VAL A 69 -9.31 -11.18 -27.07
CA VAL A 69 -9.60 -9.98 -26.27
C VAL A 69 -8.36 -9.55 -25.47
N MET A 70 -7.79 -10.46 -24.69
CA MET A 70 -6.63 -10.17 -23.83
C MET A 70 -5.38 -9.82 -24.64
N GLY A 71 -5.16 -10.50 -25.77
CA GLY A 71 -4.02 -10.25 -26.65
C GLY A 71 -4.05 -8.89 -27.34
N ASN A 72 -5.22 -8.26 -27.49
CA ASN A 72 -5.34 -6.92 -28.08
C ASN A 72 -5.52 -5.80 -27.03
N LEU A 73 -5.70 -6.15 -25.75
CA LEU A 73 -6.00 -5.19 -24.69
C LEU A 73 -4.87 -4.17 -24.51
N LEU A 74 -3.62 -4.61 -24.35
CA LEU A 74 -2.48 -3.72 -24.10
C LEU A 74 -2.33 -2.66 -25.18
N SER A 75 -2.28 -3.07 -26.45
CA SER A 75 -2.19 -2.13 -27.57
C SER A 75 -3.39 -1.19 -27.60
N CYS A 76 -4.61 -1.69 -27.36
CA CYS A 76 -5.77 -0.81 -27.36
C CYS A 76 -5.71 0.25 -26.24
N VAL A 77 -5.34 -0.14 -25.02
CA VAL A 77 -5.20 0.77 -23.89
C VAL A 77 -4.16 1.86 -24.16
N LEU A 78 -2.99 1.49 -24.70
CA LEU A 78 -1.95 2.44 -25.04
C LEU A 78 -2.36 3.38 -26.19
N ASP A 79 -3.11 2.87 -27.17
CA ASP A 79 -3.63 3.67 -28.29
C ASP A 79 -4.67 4.69 -27.79
N GLN A 80 -5.59 4.28 -26.92
CA GLN A 80 -6.56 5.18 -26.30
C GLN A 80 -5.86 6.26 -25.47
N GLN A 81 -4.83 5.90 -24.71
CA GLN A 81 -4.07 6.87 -23.89
C GLN A 81 -3.34 7.92 -24.74
N GLN A 82 -2.75 7.54 -25.89
CA GLN A 82 -2.06 8.49 -26.77
C GLN A 82 -2.98 9.52 -27.43
N GLN A 83 -4.27 9.21 -27.57
CA GLN A 83 -5.26 10.12 -28.17
C GLN A 83 -5.80 11.16 -27.16
N GLN A 84 -5.43 11.07 -25.88
CA GLN A 84 -6.05 11.79 -24.75
C GLN A 84 -5.31 13.06 -24.26
N ASP A 85 -4.53 13.72 -25.11
CA ASP A 85 -3.80 14.99 -24.81
C ASP A 85 -4.71 16.22 -24.49
N GLY A 86 -5.95 16.01 -24.01
CA GLY A 86 -6.98 17.03 -23.76
C GLY A 86 -7.85 16.87 -22.49
N GLY A 87 -7.55 15.96 -21.56
CA GLY A 87 -8.04 16.03 -20.17
C GLY A 87 -9.34 15.29 -19.80
N SER A 88 -9.80 14.31 -20.58
CA SER A 88 -10.85 13.36 -20.16
C SER A 88 -10.57 12.02 -20.84
N GLY A 89 -9.85 11.15 -20.14
CA GLY A 89 -9.40 9.88 -20.68
C GLY A 89 -10.33 8.73 -20.33
N VAL A 90 -10.67 7.90 -21.31
CA VAL A 90 -11.36 6.60 -21.16
C VAL A 90 -10.51 5.59 -20.36
N VAL A 91 -9.19 5.82 -20.31
CA VAL A 91 -8.23 4.95 -19.62
C VAL A 91 -7.82 5.61 -18.31
N ALA A 92 -8.14 4.96 -17.19
CA ALA A 92 -7.61 5.34 -15.89
C ALA A 92 -6.20 4.75 -15.70
N GLU A 93 -5.25 5.53 -15.18
CA GLU A 93 -3.89 5.08 -14.86
C GLU A 93 -3.63 5.22 -13.36
N GLN A 94 -3.04 4.18 -12.74
CA GLN A 94 -2.64 4.16 -11.35
C GLN A 94 -1.21 3.64 -11.22
N SER A 95 -0.39 4.31 -10.40
CA SER A 95 0.95 3.83 -10.04
C SER A 95 0.94 3.23 -8.63
N PHE A 96 1.62 2.10 -8.46
CA PHE A 96 1.81 1.43 -7.17
C PHE A 96 3.16 1.75 -6.55
N SER A 97 3.28 1.52 -5.24
CA SER A 97 4.51 1.76 -4.48
C SER A 97 5.69 0.90 -4.93
N ASP A 98 5.42 -0.24 -5.59
CA ASP A 98 6.43 -1.15 -6.15
C ASP A 98 6.88 -0.76 -7.58
N GLY A 99 6.46 0.41 -8.07
CA GLY A 99 6.77 0.90 -9.42
C GLY A 99 5.88 0.33 -10.52
N THR A 100 4.92 -0.53 -10.19
CA THR A 100 3.95 -1.03 -11.19
C THR A 100 3.00 0.07 -11.62
N VAL A 101 2.73 0.17 -12.91
CA VAL A 101 1.67 1.03 -13.46
C VAL A 101 0.53 0.15 -13.94
N ARG A 102 -0.67 0.37 -13.41
CA ARG A 102 -1.93 -0.21 -13.88
C ARG A 102 -2.65 0.79 -14.77
N ARG A 103 -3.15 0.32 -15.90
CA ARG A 103 -4.12 1.03 -16.73
C ARG A 103 -5.41 0.25 -16.81
N SER A 104 -6.53 0.95 -16.81
CA SER A 104 -7.86 0.35 -16.67
C SER A 104 -8.82 0.88 -17.72
N LEU A 105 -9.52 -0.02 -18.40
CA LEU A 105 -10.79 0.26 -19.08
C LEU A 105 -11.90 -0.31 -18.20
N ALA A 106 -12.92 0.50 -17.92
CA ALA A 106 -14.00 0.12 -17.03
C ALA A 106 -15.37 0.29 -17.71
N THR A 107 -16.31 -0.56 -17.32
CA THR A 107 -17.72 -0.47 -17.71
C THR A 107 -18.56 -1.15 -16.64
N ALA A 108 -19.88 -1.09 -16.75
CA ALA A 108 -20.78 -1.70 -15.78
C ALA A 108 -21.96 -2.39 -16.47
N THR A 109 -22.65 -3.24 -15.70
CA THR A 109 -24.00 -3.71 -16.00
C THR A 109 -24.90 -3.23 -14.87
N THR A 110 -25.96 -2.50 -15.20
CA THR A 110 -26.95 -2.00 -14.24
C THR A 110 -28.33 -2.60 -14.54
N VAL A 111 -29.22 -2.55 -13.56
CA VAL A 111 -30.61 -3.04 -13.71
C VAL A 111 -31.38 -2.22 -14.73
N GLU A 112 -31.16 -0.90 -14.75
CA GLU A 112 -31.91 0.04 -15.57
C GLU A 112 -31.48 0.03 -17.04
N GLU A 113 -30.17 -0.05 -17.28
CA GLU A 113 -29.58 0.13 -18.62
C GLU A 113 -29.02 -1.18 -19.21
N GLY A 114 -28.90 -2.23 -18.41
CA GLY A 114 -28.25 -3.47 -18.81
C GLY A 114 -26.73 -3.31 -18.94
N PRO A 115 -26.06 -4.14 -19.76
CA PRO A 115 -24.63 -4.01 -20.02
C PRO A 115 -24.33 -2.70 -20.76
N LEU A 116 -23.56 -1.81 -20.13
CA LEU A 116 -23.12 -0.57 -20.74
C LEU A 116 -22.01 -0.86 -21.77
N PRO A 117 -21.94 -0.12 -22.88
CA PRO A 117 -20.85 -0.25 -23.82
C PRO A 117 -19.52 0.22 -23.21
N LEU A 118 -18.40 -0.28 -23.73
CA LEU A 118 -17.10 0.36 -23.51
C LEU A 118 -16.97 1.57 -24.43
N GLU A 119 -16.76 2.75 -23.87
CA GLU A 119 -16.64 4.01 -24.61
C GLU A 119 -15.26 4.13 -25.29
N LEU A 120 -14.99 3.32 -26.30
CA LEU A 120 -13.74 3.37 -27.06
C LEU A 120 -13.84 4.37 -28.23
N ASP A 121 -12.78 5.15 -28.49
CA ASP A 121 -12.74 6.05 -29.64
C ASP A 121 -12.80 5.25 -30.96
N GLU A 122 -13.82 5.52 -31.78
CA GLU A 122 -14.04 4.84 -33.08
C GLU A 122 -12.90 5.09 -34.10
N THR A 123 -12.09 6.13 -33.90
CA THR A 123 -10.93 6.43 -34.75
C THR A 123 -9.71 5.57 -34.41
N ALA A 124 -9.80 4.71 -33.40
CA ALA A 124 -8.70 3.92 -32.90
C ALA A 124 -8.06 2.98 -33.94
N LEU A 125 -6.80 2.63 -33.66
CA LEU A 125 -5.97 1.75 -34.48
C LEU A 125 -6.53 0.32 -34.54
N ALA A 126 -5.92 -0.53 -35.37
CA ALA A 126 -6.42 -1.88 -35.67
C ALA A 126 -6.58 -2.78 -34.42
N ALA A 127 -5.78 -2.57 -33.37
CA ALA A 127 -5.85 -3.34 -32.13
C ALA A 127 -7.15 -3.07 -31.36
N CYS A 128 -7.54 -1.80 -31.16
CA CYS A 128 -8.82 -1.49 -30.52
C CYS A 128 -10.03 -2.00 -31.30
N ARG A 129 -10.02 -1.93 -32.63
CA ARG A 129 -11.10 -2.54 -33.43
C ARG A 129 -11.17 -4.05 -33.23
N SER A 130 -10.02 -4.72 -33.10
CA SER A 130 -9.96 -6.16 -32.86
C SER A 130 -10.45 -6.53 -31.46
N PHE A 131 -10.07 -5.74 -30.45
CA PHE A 131 -10.60 -5.83 -29.09
C PHE A 131 -12.13 -5.65 -29.07
N GLN A 132 -12.63 -4.56 -29.65
CA GLN A 132 -14.07 -4.23 -29.70
C GLN A 132 -14.90 -5.29 -30.44
N THR A 133 -14.33 -5.95 -31.45
CA THR A 133 -15.03 -7.00 -32.22
C THR A 133 -15.43 -8.19 -31.34
N ASN A 134 -14.62 -8.53 -30.33
CA ASN A 134 -14.82 -9.73 -29.51
C ASN A 134 -15.24 -9.43 -28.08
N VAL A 135 -15.03 -8.20 -27.58
CA VAL A 135 -15.27 -7.88 -26.17
C VAL A 135 -16.73 -8.07 -25.76
N GLU A 136 -17.70 -7.69 -26.58
CA GLU A 136 -19.13 -7.90 -26.25
C GLU A 136 -19.50 -9.39 -26.17
N ARG A 137 -18.93 -10.21 -27.06
CA ARG A 137 -19.13 -11.66 -27.03
C ARG A 137 -18.48 -12.29 -25.81
N PHE A 138 -17.27 -11.85 -25.46
CA PHE A 138 -16.56 -12.25 -24.25
C PHE A 138 -17.38 -11.91 -22.99
N ARG A 139 -17.87 -10.67 -22.89
CA ARG A 139 -18.70 -10.19 -21.78
C ARG A 139 -20.03 -10.95 -21.69
N ALA A 140 -20.66 -11.26 -22.82
CA ALA A 140 -21.89 -12.06 -22.85
C ALA A 140 -21.68 -13.47 -22.28
N ILE A 141 -20.56 -14.13 -22.62
CA ILE A 141 -20.23 -15.46 -22.07
C ILE A 141 -19.95 -15.37 -20.56
N ALA A 142 -19.21 -14.35 -20.12
CA ALA A 142 -18.95 -14.10 -18.70
C ALA A 142 -20.26 -13.86 -17.93
N LEU A 143 -21.19 -13.08 -18.47
CA LEU A 143 -22.52 -12.86 -17.89
C LEU A 143 -23.32 -14.17 -17.77
N LEU A 144 -23.35 -14.99 -18.83
CA LEU A 144 -24.05 -16.28 -18.81
C LEU A 144 -23.46 -17.24 -17.78
N ALA A 145 -22.13 -17.25 -17.62
CA ALA A 145 -21.46 -18.05 -16.60
C ALA A 145 -21.79 -17.54 -15.18
N THR A 146 -21.78 -16.21 -14.98
CA THR A 146 -22.19 -15.59 -13.72
C THR A 146 -23.62 -15.95 -13.33
N GLN A 147 -24.58 -15.86 -14.26
CA GLN A 147 -25.97 -16.24 -14.03
C GLN A 147 -26.12 -17.72 -13.63
N ARG A 148 -25.35 -18.62 -14.26
CA ARG A 148 -25.37 -20.04 -13.89
C ARG A 148 -24.75 -20.31 -12.53
N PHE A 149 -23.64 -19.65 -12.22
CA PHE A 149 -23.00 -19.72 -10.91
C PHE A 149 -23.97 -19.27 -9.81
N THR A 150 -24.64 -18.13 -10.01
CA THR A 150 -25.59 -17.59 -9.03
C THR A 150 -26.83 -18.44 -8.87
N ALA A 151 -27.42 -18.97 -9.96
CA ALA A 151 -28.56 -19.87 -9.88
C ALA A 151 -28.22 -21.16 -9.11
N ALA A 152 -27.03 -21.73 -9.31
CA ALA A 152 -26.58 -22.90 -8.57
C ALA A 152 -26.36 -22.60 -7.08
N LEU A 153 -25.67 -21.49 -6.78
CA LEU A 153 -25.42 -21.05 -5.41
C LEU A 153 -26.72 -20.74 -4.67
N SER A 154 -27.63 -20.02 -5.31
CA SER A 154 -28.96 -19.68 -4.79
C SER A 154 -29.75 -20.95 -4.44
N ARG A 155 -29.85 -21.90 -5.38
CA ARG A 155 -30.53 -23.19 -5.17
C ARG A 155 -29.98 -23.98 -3.98
N GLU A 156 -28.66 -24.02 -3.81
CA GLU A 156 -28.02 -24.80 -2.75
C GLU A 156 -28.12 -24.10 -1.38
N MET A 157 -28.11 -22.77 -1.34
CA MET A 157 -28.13 -22.00 -0.10
C MET A 157 -29.55 -21.67 0.40
N GLU A 158 -30.52 -21.48 -0.50
CA GLU A 158 -31.88 -21.04 -0.16
C GLU A 158 -32.57 -21.85 0.95
N PRO A 159 -32.46 -23.20 1.01
CA PRO A 159 -33.06 -23.98 2.10
C PRO A 159 -32.51 -23.65 3.50
N HIS A 160 -31.34 -23.02 3.57
CA HIS A 160 -30.60 -22.76 4.81
C HIS A 160 -30.63 -21.28 5.23
N LEU A 161 -31.21 -20.40 4.40
CA LEU A 161 -31.24 -18.96 4.65
C LEU A 161 -32.63 -18.46 5.05
N THR A 162 -32.64 -17.50 5.97
CA THR A 162 -33.82 -16.74 6.36
C THR A 162 -34.22 -15.78 5.24
N LYS A 163 -35.53 -15.56 5.09
CA LYS A 163 -36.09 -14.61 4.13
C LYS A 163 -36.75 -13.43 4.84
N PRO A 164 -36.61 -12.20 4.33
CA PRO A 164 -35.80 -11.82 3.16
C PRO A 164 -34.29 -11.80 3.47
N LEU A 165 -33.44 -11.90 2.45
CA LEU A 165 -31.98 -11.72 2.61
C LEU A 165 -31.65 -10.24 2.86
N LEU A 166 -32.16 -9.36 1.99
CA LEU A 166 -32.08 -7.91 2.14
C LEU A 166 -33.43 -7.25 1.82
N THR A 167 -33.70 -6.13 2.45
CA THR A 167 -34.92 -5.33 2.24
C THR A 167 -34.61 -4.17 1.30
N LYS A 168 -35.56 -3.78 0.42
CA LYS A 168 -35.39 -2.61 -0.45
C LYS A 168 -35.79 -1.32 0.26
N LYS A 169 -35.18 -0.18 -0.11
CA LYS A 169 -35.59 1.15 0.34
C LYS A 169 -36.75 1.67 -0.52
N GLY A 170 -37.91 1.91 0.08
CA GLY A 170 -39.10 2.49 -0.60
C GLY A 170 -40.39 2.43 0.24
N ASP A 171 -41.46 3.09 -0.24
CA ASP A 171 -42.76 3.20 0.46
C ASP A 171 -43.53 1.86 0.57
N ASP A 172 -43.28 0.93 -0.34
CA ASP A 172 -43.78 -0.43 -0.25
C ASP A 172 -42.86 -1.27 0.65
N SER A 173 -43.13 -1.20 1.96
CA SER A 173 -42.50 -1.99 3.05
C SER A 173 -42.49 -3.52 2.87
N ASN A 174 -42.95 -4.01 1.71
CA ASN A 174 -43.09 -5.42 1.36
C ASN A 174 -42.19 -5.84 0.18
N SER A 175 -41.31 -4.96 -0.33
CA SER A 175 -40.36 -5.31 -1.39
C SER A 175 -39.01 -5.74 -0.82
N SER A 176 -38.55 -6.93 -1.21
CA SER A 176 -37.33 -7.56 -0.70
C SER A 176 -36.54 -8.29 -1.79
N TYR A 177 -35.31 -8.66 -1.43
CA TYR A 177 -34.48 -9.61 -2.14
C TYR A 177 -34.46 -10.92 -1.34
N ASP A 178 -35.04 -11.97 -1.91
CA ASP A 178 -35.34 -13.21 -1.17
C ASP A 178 -34.31 -14.31 -1.44
N THR A 179 -33.58 -14.21 -2.55
CA THR A 179 -32.57 -15.19 -2.98
C THR A 179 -31.24 -14.52 -3.36
N ILE A 180 -30.16 -15.31 -3.40
CA ILE A 180 -28.86 -14.82 -3.87
C ILE A 180 -28.93 -14.43 -5.35
N GLU A 181 -29.73 -15.15 -6.12
CA GLU A 181 -29.98 -14.84 -7.53
C GLU A 181 -30.66 -13.47 -7.68
N ASP A 182 -31.70 -13.17 -6.87
CA ASP A 182 -32.35 -11.85 -6.87
C ASP A 182 -31.35 -10.73 -6.56
N LEU A 183 -30.47 -10.94 -5.58
CA LEU A 183 -29.46 -9.96 -5.18
C LEU A 183 -28.48 -9.65 -6.32
N VAL A 184 -28.07 -10.67 -7.07
CA VAL A 184 -27.09 -10.51 -8.15
C VAL A 184 -27.72 -9.98 -9.43
N GLU A 185 -28.94 -10.41 -9.77
CA GLU A 185 -29.68 -9.88 -10.92
C GLU A 185 -30.02 -8.39 -10.76
N ASN A 186 -30.24 -7.95 -9.51
CA ASN A 186 -30.54 -6.55 -9.20
C ASN A 186 -29.31 -5.76 -8.71
N GLY A 187 -28.15 -6.42 -8.63
CA GLY A 187 -26.89 -5.85 -8.20
C GLY A 187 -26.19 -5.07 -9.31
N VAL A 188 -25.35 -4.11 -8.94
CA VAL A 188 -24.43 -3.47 -9.91
C VAL A 188 -23.27 -4.42 -10.17
N GLN A 189 -22.95 -4.65 -11.44
CA GLN A 189 -21.83 -5.50 -11.82
C GLN A 189 -20.77 -4.66 -12.53
N LEU A 190 -19.62 -4.46 -11.89
CA LEU A 190 -18.53 -3.65 -12.41
C LEU A 190 -17.58 -4.55 -13.19
N GLU A 191 -17.15 -4.09 -14.37
CA GLU A 191 -16.25 -4.83 -15.24
C GLU A 191 -15.00 -4.01 -15.50
N HIS A 192 -13.84 -4.60 -15.22
CA HIS A 192 -12.55 -3.96 -15.42
C HIS A 192 -11.66 -4.81 -16.33
N PHE A 193 -10.98 -4.13 -17.25
CA PHE A 193 -9.89 -4.66 -18.04
C PHE A 193 -8.62 -3.93 -17.63
N HIS A 194 -7.70 -4.64 -16.98
CA HIS A 194 -6.47 -4.07 -16.47
C HIS A 194 -5.27 -4.49 -17.29
N THR A 195 -4.32 -3.58 -17.46
CA THR A 195 -2.95 -3.87 -17.90
C THR A 195 -1.99 -3.40 -16.83
N TYR A 196 -1.10 -4.27 -16.36
CA TYR A 196 -0.06 -3.95 -15.39
C TYR A 196 1.31 -4.04 -16.05
N GLN A 197 2.11 -2.99 -15.92
CA GLN A 197 3.48 -2.95 -16.40
C GLN A 197 4.43 -2.62 -15.26
N LYS A 198 5.48 -3.42 -15.09
CA LYS A 198 6.55 -3.21 -14.11
C LYS A 198 7.87 -3.34 -14.82
N ILE A 199 8.51 -2.20 -15.05
CA ILE A 199 9.68 -2.04 -15.92
C ILE A 199 10.89 -1.70 -15.06
N GLU A 200 12.04 -2.29 -15.39
CA GLU A 200 13.30 -2.01 -14.71
C GLU A 200 13.68 -0.52 -14.86
N GLY A 201 13.95 0.16 -13.74
CA GLY A 201 14.42 1.55 -13.72
C GLY A 201 13.34 2.64 -13.74
N VAL A 202 12.05 2.30 -13.70
CA VAL A 202 10.94 3.26 -13.52
C VAL A 202 10.29 3.00 -12.15
N GLY A 203 10.71 3.76 -11.14
CA GLY A 203 10.35 3.54 -9.73
C GLY A 203 11.58 3.23 -8.88
N GLU A 204 11.48 3.35 -7.55
CA GLU A 204 12.58 3.04 -6.63
C GLU A 204 13.13 1.63 -6.93
N GLN A 205 14.38 1.56 -7.39
CA GLN A 205 15.05 0.31 -7.76
C GLN A 205 15.34 -0.49 -6.47
N TYR A 206 14.60 -1.58 -6.23
CA TYR A 206 14.86 -2.53 -5.15
C TYR A 206 15.51 -3.79 -5.73
N ASP A 207 16.64 -4.19 -5.17
CA ASP A 207 17.45 -5.33 -5.65
C ASP A 207 16.81 -6.66 -5.24
N ASP A 208 16.46 -7.48 -6.24
CA ASP A 208 15.67 -8.72 -6.19
C ASP A 208 16.35 -9.91 -5.47
N LYS A 209 17.48 -9.73 -4.77
CA LYS A 209 18.39 -10.85 -4.47
C LYS A 209 18.38 -11.42 -3.06
N ASP A 210 17.93 -10.68 -2.05
CA ASP A 210 18.01 -11.16 -0.67
C ASP A 210 16.74 -10.88 0.18
N ASP A 211 15.74 -10.20 -0.41
CA ASP A 211 14.41 -9.98 0.18
C ASP A 211 13.34 -10.60 -0.76
N GLU A 212 13.30 -11.93 -0.90
CA GLU A 212 12.11 -12.61 -1.46
C GLU A 212 10.84 -12.35 -0.61
N THR A 213 10.98 -11.63 0.51
CA THR A 213 9.92 -10.94 1.23
C THR A 213 9.41 -9.68 0.50
N ASN A 214 8.66 -9.96 -0.58
CA ASN A 214 7.33 -9.41 -0.86
C ASN A 214 7.14 -7.88 -0.79
N MET A 215 7.41 -7.17 -1.89
CA MET A 215 6.49 -6.10 -2.26
C MET A 215 5.38 -6.70 -3.14
N THR A 216 4.21 -6.85 -2.54
CA THR A 216 2.96 -7.14 -3.23
C THR A 216 2.56 -5.91 -4.04
N THR A 217 2.36 -6.09 -5.35
CA THR A 217 1.81 -5.04 -6.23
C THR A 217 0.42 -4.64 -5.76
N ILE A 218 -0.38 -5.62 -5.34
CA ILE A 218 -1.63 -5.42 -4.62
C ILE A 218 -1.54 -6.26 -3.35
N ASP A 219 -1.62 -5.59 -2.20
CA ASP A 219 -1.52 -6.20 -0.87
C ASP A 219 -2.63 -7.23 -0.62
N LEU A 220 -2.45 -8.06 0.42
CA LEU A 220 -3.44 -9.05 0.81
C LEU A 220 -4.76 -8.37 1.22
N HIS A 221 -5.85 -8.71 0.52
CA HIS A 221 -7.19 -8.18 0.75
C HIS A 221 -8.25 -9.19 0.35
N ALA A 222 -9.52 -8.93 0.69
CA ALA A 222 -10.67 -9.59 0.07
C ALA A 222 -11.51 -8.53 -0.65
N ASP A 223 -12.06 -8.90 -1.80
CA ASP A 223 -12.84 -7.98 -2.62
C ASP A 223 -14.14 -7.57 -1.92
N GLN A 224 -14.55 -6.32 -2.11
CA GLN A 224 -15.89 -5.88 -1.73
C GLN A 224 -16.93 -6.50 -2.69
N GLY A 225 -18.12 -6.81 -2.19
CA GLY A 225 -19.20 -7.44 -2.98
C GLY A 225 -19.30 -8.95 -2.77
N PHE A 226 -20.25 -9.60 -3.43
CA PHE A 226 -20.53 -11.02 -3.21
C PHE A 226 -19.43 -11.92 -3.75
N PHE A 227 -18.96 -11.65 -4.96
CA PHE A 227 -17.88 -12.37 -5.60
C PHE A 227 -17.38 -11.61 -6.81
N ILE A 228 -16.22 -12.02 -7.32
CA ILE A 228 -15.69 -11.61 -8.60
C ILE A 228 -15.62 -12.80 -9.55
N ALA A 229 -16.02 -12.59 -10.80
CA ALA A 229 -15.79 -13.51 -11.90
C ALA A 229 -14.65 -12.96 -12.77
N PHE A 230 -13.52 -13.64 -12.86
CA PHE A 230 -12.34 -13.12 -13.56
C PHE A 230 -11.68 -14.17 -14.44
N THR A 231 -10.95 -13.71 -15.46
CA THR A 231 -10.06 -14.59 -16.22
C THR A 231 -8.66 -14.53 -15.63
N PRO A 232 -7.96 -15.66 -15.43
CA PRO A 232 -6.58 -15.66 -14.98
C PRO A 232 -5.69 -14.71 -15.79
N GLY A 233 -4.78 -14.02 -15.09
CA GLY A 233 -3.89 -13.04 -15.70
C GLY A 233 -2.96 -13.68 -16.73
N MET A 234 -2.70 -12.95 -17.82
CA MET A 234 -1.87 -13.39 -18.94
C MET A 234 -0.76 -12.37 -19.16
N MET A 235 0.46 -12.82 -19.43
CA MET A 235 1.51 -11.93 -19.93
C MET A 235 1.35 -11.82 -21.44
N ILE A 236 1.16 -10.60 -21.93
CA ILE A 236 1.10 -10.31 -23.35
C ILE A 236 2.31 -9.46 -23.72
N GLY A 237 3.08 -9.93 -24.70
CA GLY A 237 4.13 -9.14 -25.34
C GLY A 237 3.73 -8.63 -26.72
N LYS A 238 4.63 -7.89 -27.36
CA LYS A 238 4.48 -7.28 -28.71
C LYS A 238 4.01 -8.22 -29.82
N ASP A 239 4.31 -9.51 -29.71
CA ASP A 239 3.90 -10.56 -30.67
C ASP A 239 2.45 -11.06 -30.43
N ASN A 240 1.72 -10.49 -29.47
CA ASN A 240 0.43 -10.99 -28.95
C ASN A 240 0.49 -12.45 -28.46
N LYS A 241 1.69 -12.93 -28.10
CA LYS A 241 1.85 -14.23 -27.45
C LYS A 241 1.49 -14.12 -26.00
N ALA A 242 0.74 -15.11 -25.53
CA ALA A 242 0.29 -15.21 -24.16
C ALA A 242 1.10 -16.24 -23.39
N ASP A 243 1.67 -15.82 -22.26
CA ASP A 243 2.31 -16.69 -21.28
C ASP A 243 1.60 -16.59 -19.93
N ALA A 244 1.77 -17.58 -19.06
CA ALA A 244 1.24 -17.53 -17.69
C ALA A 244 1.88 -16.36 -16.92
N SER A 245 1.08 -15.51 -16.26
CA SER A 245 1.62 -14.37 -15.51
C SER A 245 2.24 -14.72 -14.17
N GLY A 246 1.80 -15.83 -13.56
CA GLY A 246 2.07 -16.12 -12.15
C GLY A 246 1.64 -14.98 -11.23
N GLY A 247 2.11 -15.05 -9.97
CA GLY A 247 2.06 -13.93 -9.04
C GLY A 247 0.70 -13.65 -8.42
N PHE A 248 -0.27 -14.57 -8.53
CA PHE A 248 -1.54 -14.50 -7.81
C PHE A 248 -1.48 -15.43 -6.61
N TYR A 249 -1.83 -14.92 -5.44
CA TYR A 249 -1.75 -15.66 -4.18
C TYR A 249 -3.08 -15.60 -3.44
N ILE A 250 -3.44 -16.68 -2.74
CA ILE A 250 -4.58 -16.72 -1.81
C ILE A 250 -4.12 -17.17 -0.43
N VAL A 251 -4.94 -16.95 0.58
CA VAL A 251 -4.78 -17.55 1.90
C VAL A 251 -5.84 -18.64 2.07
N GLU A 252 -5.43 -19.87 2.40
CA GLU A 252 -6.34 -20.95 2.80
C GLU A 252 -6.71 -20.82 4.29
N GLU A 253 -7.86 -21.34 4.71
CA GLU A 253 -8.34 -21.24 6.10
C GLU A 253 -7.33 -21.81 7.12
N ASP A 254 -6.72 -22.96 6.82
CA ASP A 254 -5.78 -23.65 7.71
C ASP A 254 -4.31 -23.18 7.57
N SER A 255 -4.06 -22.10 6.81
CA SER A 255 -2.69 -21.70 6.42
C SER A 255 -1.98 -20.72 7.35
N ASN A 256 -2.58 -20.34 8.49
CA ASN A 256 -2.08 -19.29 9.41
C ASN A 256 -1.76 -17.97 8.67
N ASP A 257 -2.65 -17.53 7.78
CA ASP A 257 -2.49 -16.30 6.98
C ASP A 257 -1.27 -16.26 6.05
N ILE A 258 -0.68 -17.42 5.73
CA ILE A 258 0.45 -17.51 4.80
C ILE A 258 -0.07 -17.55 3.36
N PRO A 259 0.26 -16.57 2.48
CA PRO A 259 -0.17 -16.60 1.09
C PRO A 259 0.43 -17.79 0.32
N ILE A 260 -0.40 -18.45 -0.47
CA ILE A 260 -0.07 -19.60 -1.30
C ILE A 260 -0.28 -19.23 -2.77
N HIS A 261 0.73 -19.50 -3.60
CA HIS A 261 0.67 -19.24 -5.03
C HIS A 261 -0.40 -20.11 -5.70
N VAL A 262 -1.26 -19.47 -6.50
CA VAL A 262 -2.25 -20.14 -7.32
C VAL A 262 -1.73 -20.31 -8.73
N ASP A 263 -1.74 -21.55 -9.21
CA ASP A 263 -1.37 -21.88 -10.59
C ASP A 263 -2.60 -21.92 -11.48
N PHE A 264 -2.52 -21.21 -12.60
CA PHE A 264 -3.55 -21.16 -13.62
C PHE A 264 -2.97 -21.56 -14.96
N ASP A 265 -3.70 -22.40 -15.69
CA ASP A 265 -3.34 -22.76 -17.05
C ASP A 265 -3.89 -21.72 -18.03
N VAL A 266 -2.99 -20.97 -18.66
CA VAL A 266 -3.32 -19.91 -19.62
C VAL A 266 -4.07 -20.44 -20.85
N GLU A 267 -3.90 -21.72 -21.18
CA GLU A 267 -4.53 -22.37 -22.32
C GLU A 267 -5.96 -22.84 -22.03
N THR A 268 -6.35 -22.89 -20.76
CA THR A 268 -7.69 -23.31 -20.36
C THR A 268 -8.69 -22.16 -20.53
N ASP A 269 -9.94 -22.51 -20.87
CA ASP A 269 -11.09 -21.60 -20.95
C ASP A 269 -11.64 -21.23 -19.56
N ASP A 270 -10.75 -21.01 -18.60
CA ASP A 270 -11.09 -20.76 -17.20
C ASP A 270 -11.74 -19.36 -17.03
N LEU A 271 -12.96 -19.33 -16.49
CA LEU A 271 -13.54 -18.18 -15.79
C LEU A 271 -13.66 -18.53 -14.30
N VAL A 272 -12.90 -17.82 -13.48
CA VAL A 272 -12.73 -18.11 -12.06
C VAL A 272 -13.72 -17.29 -11.25
N PHE A 273 -14.42 -17.94 -10.33
CA PHE A 273 -15.30 -17.31 -9.36
C PHE A 273 -14.65 -17.33 -7.99
N MET A 274 -14.48 -16.15 -7.40
CA MET A 274 -13.85 -15.99 -6.10
C MET A 274 -14.76 -15.15 -5.20
N LEU A 275 -15.12 -15.70 -4.04
CA LEU A 275 -16.04 -15.05 -3.12
C LEU A 275 -15.41 -13.83 -2.46
N GLY A 276 -16.15 -12.73 -2.43
CA GLY A 276 -15.78 -11.47 -1.78
C GLY A 276 -16.36 -11.36 -0.38
N ASP A 277 -16.03 -10.30 0.33
CA ASP A 277 -16.45 -10.08 1.72
C ASP A 277 -17.95 -9.82 1.89
N GLY A 278 -18.67 -9.49 0.81
CA GLY A 278 -20.12 -9.34 0.81
C GLY A 278 -20.86 -10.61 1.23
N VAL A 279 -20.26 -11.81 1.05
CA VAL A 279 -20.87 -13.05 1.57
C VAL A 279 -20.93 -13.06 3.09
N ASN A 280 -19.90 -12.54 3.76
CA ASN A 280 -19.87 -12.42 5.22
C ASN A 280 -20.87 -11.36 5.70
N GLN A 281 -20.96 -10.25 4.98
CA GLN A 281 -21.80 -9.11 5.36
C GLN A 281 -23.29 -9.38 5.20
N TYR A 282 -23.70 -10.10 4.16
CA TYR A 282 -25.10 -10.14 3.72
C TYR A 282 -25.70 -11.54 3.61
N ILE A 283 -24.88 -12.60 3.56
CA ILE A 283 -25.35 -13.98 3.37
C ILE A 283 -25.13 -14.81 4.65
N ASN A 284 -23.91 -14.82 5.17
CA ASN A 284 -23.54 -15.67 6.31
C ASN A 284 -24.25 -15.29 7.63
N ASN A 285 -24.77 -14.07 7.75
CA ASN A 285 -25.59 -13.65 8.88
C ASN A 285 -27.08 -13.99 8.73
N ARG A 286 -27.49 -14.62 7.62
CA ARG A 286 -28.88 -14.98 7.33
C ARG A 286 -29.20 -16.46 7.55
N PHE A 287 -28.30 -17.28 8.06
CA PHE A 287 -28.60 -18.69 8.32
C PHE A 287 -29.75 -18.87 9.33
N ILE A 288 -30.60 -19.87 9.11
CA ILE A 288 -31.71 -20.21 10.00
C ILE A 288 -31.16 -20.77 11.33
N ASP A 289 -31.53 -20.16 12.46
CA ASP A 289 -31.12 -20.59 13.79
C ASP A 289 -31.65 -22.00 14.14
N GLY A 290 -30.75 -22.91 14.55
CA GLY A 290 -31.09 -24.27 15.00
C GLY A 290 -30.38 -25.41 14.27
N GLU A 291 -29.76 -25.15 13.11
CA GLU A 291 -28.95 -26.13 12.35
C GLU A 291 -27.43 -26.02 12.67
N ASN A 292 -27.10 -25.70 13.92
CA ASN A 292 -25.76 -25.32 14.38
C ASN A 292 -24.71 -26.45 14.48
N ASN A 293 -25.01 -27.66 14.00
CA ASN A 293 -24.13 -28.83 14.19
C ASN A 293 -23.26 -29.19 12.96
N GLY A 294 -23.14 -28.30 11.97
CA GLY A 294 -22.26 -28.50 10.80
C GLY A 294 -22.39 -27.45 9.69
N ARG A 295 -22.48 -26.16 10.04
CA ARG A 295 -22.77 -25.07 9.10
C ARG A 295 -21.72 -24.96 7.99
N ARG A 296 -22.15 -24.99 6.72
CA ARG A 296 -21.35 -24.64 5.54
C ARG A 296 -21.41 -23.14 5.31
N HIS A 297 -20.45 -22.41 5.86
CA HIS A 297 -20.35 -20.97 5.65
C HIS A 297 -19.64 -20.66 4.33
N LEU A 298 -20.04 -19.58 3.67
CA LEU A 298 -19.32 -19.08 2.50
C LEU A 298 -18.06 -18.33 2.95
N ARG A 299 -16.91 -18.64 2.36
CA ARG A 299 -15.64 -18.01 2.75
C ARG A 299 -15.24 -16.94 1.73
N ALA A 300 -15.14 -15.69 2.17
CA ALA A 300 -14.46 -14.66 1.40
C ALA A 300 -12.98 -15.06 1.20
N THR A 301 -12.43 -14.89 0.01
CA THR A 301 -11.08 -15.38 -0.33
C THR A 301 -10.05 -14.25 -0.23
N PRO A 302 -9.20 -14.21 0.82
CA PRO A 302 -8.13 -13.23 0.88
C PRO A 302 -7.07 -13.56 -0.16
N HIS A 303 -6.63 -12.55 -0.91
CA HIS A 303 -5.74 -12.72 -2.04
C HIS A 303 -4.84 -11.50 -2.25
N SER A 304 -3.73 -11.70 -2.95
CA SER A 304 -2.77 -10.65 -3.29
C SER A 304 -2.18 -10.89 -4.69
N VAL A 305 -1.60 -9.83 -5.25
CA VAL A 305 -0.91 -9.88 -6.54
C VAL A 305 0.50 -9.36 -6.37
N SER A 306 1.48 -10.08 -6.90
CA SER A 306 2.86 -9.60 -7.02
C SER A 306 3.34 -9.74 -8.45
N LEU A 307 3.87 -8.66 -8.99
CA LEU A 307 4.40 -8.61 -10.35
C LEU A 307 5.93 -8.60 -10.32
N LYS A 308 6.52 -9.48 -11.13
CA LYS A 308 7.95 -9.44 -11.43
C LYS A 308 8.23 -8.39 -12.49
N VAL A 309 9.43 -7.83 -12.45
CA VAL A 309 9.93 -6.97 -13.51
C VAL A 309 9.92 -7.75 -14.83
N HIS A 310 9.45 -7.11 -15.90
CA HIS A 310 9.37 -7.69 -17.23
C HIS A 310 9.74 -6.66 -18.31
N ASP A 311 9.79 -7.11 -19.56
CA ASP A 311 10.14 -6.26 -20.69
C ASP A 311 9.16 -5.08 -20.84
N PRO A 312 9.62 -3.86 -21.17
CA PRO A 312 8.75 -2.71 -21.43
C PRO A 312 7.63 -2.95 -22.44
N ASP A 313 7.85 -3.83 -23.42
CA ASP A 313 6.88 -4.21 -24.44
C ASP A 313 5.93 -5.34 -23.98
N GLN A 314 6.01 -5.75 -22.71
CA GLN A 314 5.12 -6.72 -22.08
C GLN A 314 4.22 -6.06 -21.03
N ALA A 315 3.04 -6.67 -20.81
CA ALA A 315 2.17 -6.33 -19.69
C ALA A 315 1.42 -7.57 -19.22
N ARG A 316 1.12 -7.62 -17.91
CA ARG A 316 0.11 -8.53 -17.40
C ARG A 316 -1.26 -7.95 -17.69
N VAL A 317 -2.09 -8.67 -18.45
CA VAL A 317 -3.48 -8.30 -18.72
C VAL A 317 -4.43 -9.15 -17.88
N TRP A 318 -5.53 -8.56 -17.46
CA TRP A 318 -6.52 -9.21 -16.60
C TRP A 318 -7.92 -8.62 -16.84
N TYR A 319 -8.95 -9.46 -16.71
CA TYR A 319 -10.34 -9.04 -16.69
C TYR A 319 -11.02 -9.57 -15.45
N GLY A 320 -11.83 -8.71 -14.81
CA GLY A 320 -12.70 -9.09 -13.71
C GLY A 320 -14.06 -8.42 -13.78
N ARG A 321 -15.07 -9.17 -13.33
CA ARG A 321 -16.46 -8.74 -13.16
C ARG A 321 -16.85 -8.89 -11.69
N MET A 322 -16.86 -7.78 -10.98
CA MET A 322 -17.23 -7.72 -9.57
C MET A 322 -18.74 -7.59 -9.42
N VAL A 323 -19.36 -8.42 -8.59
CA VAL A 323 -20.81 -8.42 -8.37
C VAL A 323 -21.12 -7.81 -7.01
N LEU A 324 -21.73 -6.62 -7.02
CA LEU A 324 -22.07 -5.85 -5.84
C LEU A 324 -23.54 -6.04 -5.43
N PRO A 325 -23.90 -5.77 -4.16
CA PRO A 325 -25.28 -5.66 -3.74
C PRO A 325 -26.09 -4.61 -4.53
N PRO A 326 -27.42 -4.75 -4.59
CA PRO A 326 -28.30 -3.73 -5.18
C PRO A 326 -28.13 -2.38 -4.49
N ASN A 327 -28.07 -1.30 -5.27
CA ASN A 327 -27.87 0.05 -4.74
C ASN A 327 -28.96 0.49 -3.76
N ASP A 328 -30.18 -0.05 -3.88
CA ASP A 328 -31.34 0.25 -3.05
C ASP A 328 -31.52 -0.72 -1.86
N ALA A 329 -30.64 -1.71 -1.70
CA ALA A 329 -30.71 -2.68 -0.60
C ALA A 329 -30.30 -2.02 0.72
N LEU A 330 -31.16 -2.10 1.73
CA LEU A 330 -30.89 -1.60 3.08
C LEU A 330 -29.83 -2.45 3.77
N VAL A 331 -28.85 -1.79 4.39
CA VAL A 331 -27.82 -2.48 5.17
C VAL A 331 -28.33 -2.72 6.59
N ALA A 332 -28.44 -4.00 6.96
CA ALA A 332 -28.81 -4.41 8.31
C ALA A 332 -27.53 -4.63 9.15
N ALA A 333 -27.31 -3.79 10.17
CA ALA A 333 -26.36 -4.11 11.23
C ALA A 333 -27.10 -4.92 12.30
N GLU A 334 -26.45 -5.93 12.90
CA GLU A 334 -27.05 -6.95 13.79
C GLU A 334 -27.89 -6.39 14.95
N THR A 335 -27.76 -5.11 15.28
CA THR A 335 -28.47 -4.45 16.39
C THR A 335 -29.17 -3.14 16.01
N THR A 336 -28.99 -2.63 14.79
CA THR A 336 -29.62 -1.39 14.31
C THR A 336 -29.95 -1.51 12.82
N GLN A 337 -31.24 -1.38 12.49
CA GLN A 337 -31.63 -1.12 11.10
C GLN A 337 -31.08 0.25 10.72
N THR A 338 -30.10 0.27 9.80
CA THR A 338 -29.69 1.53 9.20
C THR A 338 -30.77 1.95 8.20
N THR A 339 -31.00 3.25 8.05
CA THR A 339 -31.83 3.79 6.96
C THR A 339 -31.03 3.96 5.66
N LEU A 340 -29.78 3.49 5.67
CA LEU A 340 -28.84 3.62 4.57
C LEU A 340 -28.90 2.37 3.69
N THR A 341 -28.87 2.63 2.40
CA THR A 341 -28.72 1.60 1.38
C THR A 341 -27.25 1.32 1.12
N TYR A 342 -26.98 0.16 0.52
CA TYR A 342 -25.66 -0.17 0.02
C TYR A 342 -25.14 0.91 -0.94
N GLY A 343 -25.97 1.42 -1.84
CA GLY A 343 -25.57 2.49 -2.76
C GLY A 343 -25.20 3.78 -2.05
N GLU A 344 -25.89 4.15 -0.97
CA GLU A 344 -25.54 5.32 -0.15
C GLU A 344 -24.25 5.11 0.64
N ILE A 345 -24.02 3.90 1.17
CA ILE A 345 -22.78 3.57 1.89
C ILE A 345 -21.60 3.52 0.93
N ARG A 346 -21.73 2.82 -0.20
CA ARG A 346 -20.68 2.76 -1.24
C ARG A 346 -20.38 4.16 -1.75
N ARG A 347 -21.40 4.97 -2.03
CA ARG A 347 -21.21 6.35 -2.45
C ARG A 347 -20.43 7.14 -1.41
N ARG A 348 -20.72 7.01 -0.11
CA ARG A 348 -19.93 7.65 0.95
C ARG A 348 -18.50 7.10 1.03
N LEU A 349 -18.29 5.80 0.82
CA LEU A 349 -16.95 5.21 0.80
C LEU A 349 -16.12 5.69 -0.42
N VAL A 350 -16.78 5.96 -1.54
CA VAL A 350 -16.16 6.45 -2.79
C VAL A 350 -15.99 7.98 -2.79
N GLU A 351 -16.98 8.73 -2.32
CA GLU A 351 -17.02 10.20 -2.34
C GLU A 351 -16.43 10.84 -1.07
N THR A 352 -16.43 10.14 0.06
CA THR A 352 -15.96 10.67 1.36
C THR A 352 -15.16 9.63 2.15
N PRO A 353 -13.93 9.27 1.71
CA PRO A 353 -13.14 8.18 2.29
C PRO A 353 -12.79 8.34 3.78
N ASP A 354 -12.84 9.57 4.31
CA ASP A 354 -12.44 9.95 5.67
C ASP A 354 -13.60 10.39 6.57
N ALA A 355 -14.83 10.50 6.04
CA ALA A 355 -15.99 10.72 6.89
C ALA A 355 -16.16 9.50 7.80
N TYR A 356 -16.44 9.72 9.09
CA TYR A 356 -16.63 8.70 10.12
C TYR A 356 -17.75 7.70 9.75
N VAL A 357 -17.45 6.78 8.82
CA VAL A 357 -18.20 5.57 8.55
C VAL A 357 -17.82 4.65 9.71
N PRO A 358 -18.74 4.38 10.67
CA PRO A 358 -18.44 3.57 11.84
C PRO A 358 -17.71 2.29 11.41
N ALA A 359 -16.58 1.97 12.06
CA ALA A 359 -15.76 0.81 11.72
C ALA A 359 -16.64 -0.43 11.53
N GLY A 360 -16.70 -0.96 10.30
CA GLY A 360 -17.58 -2.07 9.91
C GLY A 360 -18.76 -1.72 8.98
N LEU A 361 -19.03 -0.45 8.66
CA LEU A 361 -20.00 -0.12 7.60
C LEU A 361 -19.35 -0.29 6.21
N GLY A 362 -19.56 -1.47 5.62
CA GLY A 362 -19.04 -1.88 4.30
C GLY A 362 -17.93 -2.95 4.35
N CYS A 363 -17.42 -3.23 5.55
CA CYS A 363 -16.56 -4.33 6.05
C CYS A 363 -17.34 -5.42 6.82
N SER A 364 -17.11 -6.73 6.67
CA SER A 364 -17.68 -7.74 7.61
C SER A 364 -16.97 -7.78 8.96
N SER A 365 -15.74 -7.25 9.04
CA SER A 365 -14.93 -7.18 10.25
C SER A 365 -14.40 -5.76 10.46
N PRO A 366 -14.33 -5.26 11.72
CA PRO A 366 -13.69 -3.99 12.04
C PRO A 366 -12.18 -3.97 11.78
N THR A 367 -11.53 -5.13 11.59
CA THR A 367 -10.12 -5.22 11.18
C THR A 367 -9.92 -5.25 9.67
N MET A 368 -10.97 -5.52 8.89
CA MET A 368 -10.94 -5.47 7.44
C MET A 368 -11.11 -4.02 7.01
N ARG A 369 -10.09 -3.50 6.32
CA ARG A 369 -10.18 -2.19 5.67
C ARG A 369 -10.69 -2.42 4.26
N ALA A 370 -11.70 -1.66 3.84
CA ALA A 370 -11.98 -1.56 2.42
C ALA A 370 -10.67 -1.09 1.75
N LEU A 371 -10.23 -1.78 0.69
CA LEU A 371 -9.25 -1.18 -0.21
C LEU A 371 -9.90 0.11 -0.71
N GLN A 372 -9.39 1.23 -0.24
CA GLN A 372 -9.85 2.54 -0.68
C GLN A 372 -9.61 2.61 -2.19
N HIS A 373 -10.68 2.83 -2.96
CA HIS A 373 -10.56 3.25 -4.34
C HIS A 373 -9.71 4.52 -4.34
N ALA A 374 -8.48 4.44 -4.84
CA ALA A 374 -7.72 5.60 -5.28
C ALA A 374 -8.23 6.14 -6.64
N ASP A 375 -9.41 5.68 -7.07
CA ASP A 375 -10.00 5.90 -8.40
C ASP A 375 -10.80 7.22 -8.49
N ASN A 376 -10.82 8.07 -7.45
CA ASN A 376 -11.43 9.40 -7.50
C ASN A 376 -10.48 10.54 -7.09
N HIS A 377 -9.27 10.56 -7.66
CA HIS A 377 -8.41 11.76 -7.68
C HIS A 377 -8.64 12.62 -8.93
N ASP A 378 -9.88 12.67 -9.45
CA ASP A 378 -10.27 13.73 -10.39
C ASP A 378 -10.55 15.07 -9.68
N ASP A 379 -10.55 15.09 -8.35
CA ASP A 379 -10.23 16.31 -7.61
C ASP A 379 -9.24 16.00 -6.47
N PRO A 380 -7.94 16.27 -6.64
CA PRO A 380 -6.98 16.21 -5.55
C PRO A 380 -7.26 17.24 -4.44
N SER A 381 -8.44 17.88 -4.39
CA SER A 381 -8.84 18.83 -3.35
C SER A 381 -10.09 18.45 -2.54
N ALA A 382 -10.70 17.27 -2.72
CA ALA A 382 -11.89 16.86 -1.96
C ALA A 382 -11.57 16.39 -0.52
N CYS A 383 -10.95 17.26 0.25
CA CYS A 383 -10.84 17.09 1.69
C CYS A 383 -12.11 17.59 2.38
N ASP A 384 -12.39 17.07 3.58
CA ASP A 384 -13.53 17.53 4.39
C ASP A 384 -13.49 19.06 4.58
N LYS A 385 -14.66 19.67 4.74
CA LYS A 385 -14.75 21.11 4.98
C LYS A 385 -13.86 21.51 6.17
N GLY A 386 -12.97 22.48 5.96
CA GLY A 386 -11.97 22.88 6.95
C GLY A 386 -10.65 22.13 6.83
N SER A 387 -10.40 21.37 5.76
CA SER A 387 -9.14 20.70 5.50
C SER A 387 -8.71 20.87 4.03
N LEU A 388 -7.43 20.67 3.74
CA LEU A 388 -6.85 20.79 2.38
C LEU A 388 -5.91 19.63 2.09
N PHE A 389 -5.95 19.13 0.86
CA PHE A 389 -5.10 18.01 0.46
C PHE A 389 -3.66 18.47 0.30
N CYS A 390 -2.79 17.92 1.13
CA CYS A 390 -1.38 18.22 1.19
C CYS A 390 -0.60 16.98 1.60
N TRP A 391 0.53 16.73 0.96
CA TRP A 391 1.41 15.62 1.33
C TRP A 391 0.73 14.24 1.23
N ALA A 392 -0.02 14.02 0.14
CA ALA A 392 -0.78 12.82 -0.17
C ALA A 392 -1.82 12.44 0.90
N ARG A 393 -2.32 13.43 1.65
CA ARG A 393 -3.37 13.27 2.66
C ARG A 393 -4.17 14.56 2.85
N CYS A 394 -5.34 14.47 3.46
CA CYS A 394 -6.05 15.65 3.94
C CYS A 394 -5.42 16.18 5.23
N MET A 395 -5.18 17.49 5.29
CA MET A 395 -4.58 18.18 6.44
C MET A 395 -5.55 19.24 6.94
N GLU A 396 -5.90 19.16 8.22
CA GLU A 396 -6.84 20.08 8.89
C GLU A 396 -6.29 21.51 8.86
N LEU A 397 -7.08 22.47 8.34
CA LEU A 397 -6.69 23.88 8.30
C LEU A 397 -6.47 24.45 9.70
N ALA A 398 -7.23 23.96 10.68
CA ALA A 398 -7.13 24.37 12.08
C ALA A 398 -5.74 24.10 12.68
N ASP A 399 -5.07 23.02 12.27
CA ASP A 399 -3.71 22.69 12.73
C ASP A 399 -2.65 23.71 12.24
N TYR A 400 -3.00 24.49 11.21
CA TYR A 400 -2.16 25.53 10.61
C TYR A 400 -2.65 26.95 10.92
N GLU A 401 -3.59 27.08 11.87
CA GLU A 401 -4.24 28.36 12.20
C GLU A 401 -4.92 29.03 10.98
N LEU A 402 -5.53 28.22 10.10
CA LEU A 402 -6.22 28.66 8.90
C LEU A 402 -7.73 28.34 8.96
N THR A 403 -8.52 29.14 8.24
CA THR A 403 -9.90 28.81 7.84
C THR A 403 -10.07 29.04 6.34
N GLU A 404 -11.13 28.46 5.76
CA GLU A 404 -11.46 28.63 4.34
C GLU A 404 -11.67 30.11 3.97
N GLU A 405 -12.24 30.90 4.88
CA GLU A 405 -12.53 32.32 4.65
C GLU A 405 -11.30 33.22 4.86
N MET A 406 -10.34 32.83 5.71
CA MET A 406 -9.18 33.64 6.07
C MET A 406 -8.32 34.03 4.86
N CYS A 407 -8.12 33.11 3.91
CA CYS A 407 -7.32 33.42 2.72
C CYS A 407 -8.04 34.41 1.80
N ALA A 408 -9.35 34.22 1.61
CA ALA A 408 -10.18 35.10 0.79
C ALA A 408 -10.25 36.53 1.39
N GLU A 409 -10.37 36.67 2.71
CA GLU A 409 -10.34 37.97 3.40
C GLU A 409 -9.01 38.72 3.20
N GLN A 410 -7.92 37.98 3.04
CA GLN A 410 -6.59 38.52 2.76
C GLN A 410 -6.32 38.72 1.26
N ASN A 411 -7.29 38.43 0.40
CA ASN A 411 -7.15 38.43 -1.05
C ASN A 411 -6.00 37.48 -1.52
N LEU A 412 -5.93 36.31 -0.88
CA LEU A 412 -5.01 35.20 -1.15
C LEU A 412 -5.78 33.92 -1.46
N ASP A 413 -5.16 33.00 -2.20
CA ASP A 413 -5.69 31.66 -2.43
C ASP A 413 -5.25 30.69 -1.32
N LEU A 414 -6.12 29.75 -0.94
CA LEU A 414 -5.73 28.59 -0.11
C LEU A 414 -4.99 27.58 -1.00
N LYS A 415 -3.71 27.33 -0.71
CA LYS A 415 -2.85 26.44 -1.51
C LYS A 415 -2.05 25.49 -0.65
N CYS A 416 -1.70 24.34 -1.24
CA CYS A 416 -0.69 23.47 -0.68
C CYS A 416 0.70 23.97 -1.09
N ILE A 417 1.50 24.47 -0.14
CA ILE A 417 2.83 25.01 -0.42
C ILE A 417 3.92 24.26 0.33
N ASN A 418 5.14 24.33 -0.19
CA ASN A 418 6.34 23.90 0.52
C ASN A 418 7.09 25.11 1.13
N PRO A 419 8.18 24.90 1.88
CA PRO A 419 8.95 26.01 2.45
C PRO A 419 9.56 26.96 1.44
N ARG A 420 9.71 26.51 0.18
CA ARG A 420 10.21 27.33 -0.92
C ARG A 420 9.16 28.28 -1.49
N GLY A 421 7.95 28.25 -0.93
CA GLY A 421 6.81 29.02 -1.42
C GLY A 421 6.34 28.53 -2.78
N GLN A 422 6.59 27.27 -3.12
CA GLN A 422 6.10 26.65 -4.35
C GLN A 422 4.82 25.89 -4.05
N PHE A 423 3.88 25.92 -4.98
CA PHE A 423 2.62 25.20 -4.82
C PHE A 423 2.68 23.81 -5.45
N THR A 424 1.84 22.92 -4.96
CA THR A 424 1.62 21.55 -5.47
C THR A 424 0.11 21.25 -5.46
N SER A 425 -0.30 20.20 -6.19
CA SER A 425 -1.66 19.63 -6.13
C SER A 425 -1.94 18.89 -4.81
N GLY A 426 -0.91 18.67 -3.98
CA GLY A 426 -1.03 17.93 -2.73
C GLY A 426 -0.70 16.44 -2.87
N GLU A 427 -0.71 15.88 -4.08
CA GLU A 427 -0.52 14.44 -4.37
C GLU A 427 0.90 13.90 -4.12
N ARG A 428 1.88 14.78 -3.93
CA ARG A 428 3.28 14.39 -3.79
C ARG A 428 3.68 14.24 -2.33
N HIS A 429 4.45 13.20 -2.03
CA HIS A 429 5.19 13.15 -0.79
C HIS A 429 6.17 14.32 -0.68
N GLY A 430 6.29 14.88 0.52
CA GLY A 430 7.23 15.95 0.79
C GLY A 430 6.79 16.86 1.92
N ASP A 431 7.50 17.96 2.08
CA ASP A 431 7.17 18.96 3.07
C ASP A 431 6.15 19.96 2.53
N PHE A 432 4.90 19.53 2.44
CA PHE A 432 3.81 20.36 1.95
C PHE A 432 2.76 20.57 3.03
N TRP A 433 2.25 21.80 3.15
CA TRP A 433 1.19 22.13 4.11
C TRP A 433 0.22 23.19 3.55
N PRO A 434 -0.99 23.28 4.10
CA PRO A 434 -1.95 24.32 3.73
C PRO A 434 -1.46 25.72 4.11
N ALA A 435 -1.56 26.68 3.20
CA ALA A 435 -1.25 28.09 3.47
C ALA A 435 -2.02 29.05 2.56
N CYS A 436 -2.28 30.27 3.05
CA CYS A 436 -2.75 31.36 2.20
C CYS A 436 -1.60 31.91 1.34
N SER A 437 -1.67 31.77 0.02
CA SER A 437 -0.61 32.21 -0.88
C SER A 437 -1.09 32.44 -2.31
N ASN A 438 -0.70 33.58 -2.89
CA ASN A 438 -0.86 33.85 -4.34
C ASN A 438 0.35 33.39 -5.16
N THR A 439 1.20 32.54 -4.59
CA THR A 439 2.35 32.02 -5.33
C THR A 439 1.89 31.29 -6.59
N THR A 440 2.62 31.52 -7.68
CA THR A 440 2.52 30.80 -8.95
C THR A 440 3.80 30.02 -9.24
N LEU A 441 4.72 29.96 -8.27
CA LEU A 441 5.98 29.25 -8.39
C LEU A 441 5.70 27.75 -8.45
N ALA A 442 5.93 27.16 -9.62
CA ALA A 442 5.82 25.73 -9.81
C ALA A 442 6.83 24.98 -8.93
N LEU A 443 6.46 23.78 -8.51
CA LEU A 443 7.36 22.86 -7.82
C LEU A 443 8.57 22.54 -8.72
N THR A 444 9.78 22.81 -8.23
CA THR A 444 11.02 22.38 -8.88
C THR A 444 11.67 21.24 -8.08
N PRO A 445 12.60 20.46 -8.63
CA PRO A 445 13.43 19.55 -7.83
C PRO A 445 14.26 20.31 -6.79
N TYR A 446 14.78 19.62 -5.77
CA TYR A 446 15.83 20.18 -4.93
C TYR A 446 17.15 20.28 -5.74
N PRO A 447 18.02 21.27 -5.46
CA PRO A 447 19.33 21.33 -6.07
C PRO A 447 20.13 20.06 -5.74
N GLU A 448 20.40 19.26 -6.77
CA GLU A 448 21.13 18.02 -6.64
C GLU A 448 22.61 18.26 -6.29
N ILE A 449 23.17 17.35 -5.51
CA ILE A 449 24.61 17.19 -5.31
C ILE A 449 25.17 16.47 -6.55
N LEU A 450 26.36 16.86 -7.00
CA LEU A 450 27.05 16.13 -8.05
C LEU A 450 27.28 14.68 -7.59
N GLN A 451 26.66 13.73 -8.27
CA GLN A 451 26.73 12.31 -7.94
C GLN A 451 28.15 11.76 -8.16
N LYS A 452 28.50 10.73 -7.39
CA LYS A 452 29.78 10.02 -7.48
C LYS A 452 30.04 9.54 -8.92
N ASN A 453 31.28 9.69 -9.41
CA ASN A 453 31.67 9.14 -10.71
C ASN A 453 32.23 7.73 -10.54
N GLU A 454 31.47 6.70 -10.93
CA GLU A 454 31.86 5.29 -10.79
C GLU A 454 33.14 4.90 -11.57
N ASP A 455 33.49 5.63 -12.65
CA ASP A 455 34.74 5.38 -13.38
C ASP A 455 35.99 5.82 -12.60
N ILE A 456 35.82 6.78 -11.69
CA ILE A 456 36.89 7.32 -10.83
C ILE A 456 36.86 6.62 -9.46
N CYS A 457 35.67 6.39 -8.93
CA CYS A 457 35.42 5.96 -7.56
C CYS A 457 35.30 4.44 -7.43
N THR A 458 36.38 3.77 -7.81
CA THR A 458 36.57 2.32 -7.76
C THR A 458 36.59 1.72 -6.33
N ASN A 459 36.48 0.40 -6.23
CA ASN A 459 36.68 -0.31 -4.95
C ASN A 459 38.07 -0.04 -4.34
N ALA A 460 39.12 0.08 -5.16
CA ALA A 460 40.46 0.36 -4.66
C ALA A 460 40.56 1.75 -4.00
N THR A 461 39.89 2.75 -4.58
CA THR A 461 39.80 4.10 -3.98
C THR A 461 38.96 4.09 -2.69
N TRP A 462 37.89 3.29 -2.64
CA TRP A 462 37.11 3.09 -1.43
C TRP A 462 37.93 2.41 -0.32
N ASP A 463 38.59 1.30 -0.63
CA ASP A 463 39.42 0.56 0.33
C ASP A 463 40.54 1.43 0.90
N ALA A 464 41.19 2.25 0.06
CA ALA A 464 42.19 3.22 0.49
C ALA A 464 41.60 4.31 1.40
N PHE A 465 40.39 4.78 1.12
CA PHE A 465 39.71 5.78 1.95
C PHE A 465 39.31 5.21 3.32
N VAL A 466 38.80 3.97 3.35
CA VAL A 466 38.46 3.24 4.58
C VAL A 466 39.70 2.97 5.42
N ALA A 467 40.82 2.59 4.80
CA ALA A 467 42.09 2.41 5.51
C ALA A 467 42.54 3.69 6.24
N GLY A 468 42.13 4.86 5.74
CA GLY A 468 42.50 6.15 6.32
C GLY A 468 43.97 6.50 6.08
N PRO A 469 44.45 7.62 6.66
CA PRO A 469 45.87 7.95 6.62
C PRO A 469 46.68 6.93 7.43
N ASP A 470 47.90 6.61 6.95
CA ASP A 470 48.76 5.54 7.47
C ASP A 470 49.08 5.63 8.98
N ASP A 471 48.86 6.80 9.61
CA ASP A 471 49.17 7.09 11.01
C ASP A 471 47.98 6.93 11.97
N VAL A 472 46.76 6.71 11.48
CA VAL A 472 45.56 6.54 12.31
C VAL A 472 45.03 5.12 12.20
N VAL A 473 45.24 4.33 13.26
CA VAL A 473 44.72 2.97 13.38
C VAL A 473 43.61 2.95 14.42
N TYR A 474 42.49 2.31 14.06
CA TYR A 474 41.37 2.03 14.97
C TYR A 474 41.41 0.56 15.39
N ASP A 475 41.07 0.29 16.65
CA ASP A 475 41.12 -1.06 17.22
C ASP A 475 39.99 -1.95 16.71
N HIS A 476 38.86 -1.33 16.37
CA HIS A 476 37.64 -2.01 15.95
C HIS A 476 37.06 -1.40 14.67
N SER A 477 36.33 -2.23 13.93
CA SER A 477 35.56 -1.81 12.78
C SER A 477 34.33 -2.67 12.58
N PHE A 478 33.22 -2.05 12.18
CA PHE A 478 31.99 -2.74 11.82
C PHE A 478 31.52 -2.28 10.45
N ASN A 479 31.34 -3.24 9.55
CA ASN A 479 30.89 -2.97 8.19
C ASN A 479 29.36 -2.78 8.19
N LEU A 480 28.93 -1.55 7.99
CA LEU A 480 27.53 -1.13 7.92
C LEU A 480 26.98 -1.20 6.49
N LYS A 481 27.72 -1.83 5.57
CA LYS A 481 27.23 -2.11 4.22
C LYS A 481 26.02 -3.02 4.30
N THR A 482 24.92 -2.55 3.73
CA THR A 482 23.74 -3.36 3.42
C THR A 482 23.72 -3.63 1.93
N GLU A 483 22.82 -4.51 1.46
CA GLU A 483 22.57 -4.69 0.03
C GLU A 483 22.14 -3.39 -0.65
N LYS A 484 21.54 -2.48 0.11
CA LYS A 484 20.90 -1.28 -0.43
C LYS A 484 21.88 -0.10 -0.54
N ASN A 485 23.00 -0.07 0.19
CA ASN A 485 23.95 1.05 0.15
C ASN A 485 25.28 0.75 -0.55
N ASN A 486 25.93 1.83 -1.01
CA ASN A 486 27.22 1.78 -1.71
C ASN A 486 28.41 1.47 -0.79
N GLY A 487 28.20 1.38 0.52
CA GLY A 487 29.21 1.04 1.52
C GLY A 487 29.32 2.07 2.64
N THR A 488 29.24 1.59 3.88
CA THR A 488 29.47 2.39 5.09
C THR A 488 30.25 1.56 6.09
N VAL A 489 31.21 2.16 6.78
CA VAL A 489 32.01 1.48 7.82
C VAL A 489 32.12 2.39 9.04
N LEU A 490 31.88 1.84 10.22
CA LEU A 490 32.19 2.49 11.50
C LEU A 490 33.51 1.92 12.03
N GLN A 491 34.48 2.76 12.30
CA GLN A 491 35.77 2.40 12.91
C GLN A 491 35.90 3.12 14.25
N TRP A 492 36.43 2.46 15.29
CA TRP A 492 36.59 3.11 16.59
C TRP A 492 37.69 2.49 17.47
N SER A 493 38.10 3.26 18.47
CA SER A 493 38.98 2.87 19.58
C SER A 493 38.45 3.46 20.88
N VAL A 494 38.53 2.71 21.99
CA VAL A 494 38.25 3.23 23.32
C VAL A 494 39.55 3.83 23.87
N VAL A 495 39.59 5.16 24.02
CA VAL A 495 40.82 5.88 24.39
C VAL A 495 40.94 6.11 25.90
N ASP A 496 39.82 6.10 26.63
CA ASP A 496 39.77 6.11 28.09
C ASP A 496 38.57 5.27 28.57
N GLU A 497 38.83 4.06 29.07
CA GLU A 497 37.80 3.14 29.54
C GLU A 497 37.07 3.64 30.81
N GLU A 498 37.78 4.33 31.71
CA GLU A 498 37.20 4.82 32.97
C GLU A 498 36.22 5.97 32.71
N GLN A 499 36.52 6.81 31.72
CA GLN A 499 35.67 7.93 31.32
C GLN A 499 34.66 7.53 30.23
N GLY A 500 34.86 6.40 29.55
CA GLY A 500 34.05 5.95 28.43
C GLY A 500 34.28 6.74 27.15
N ILE A 501 35.47 7.31 26.95
CA ILE A 501 35.78 8.12 25.77
C ILE A 501 36.06 7.20 24.57
N VAL A 502 35.28 7.39 23.52
CA VAL A 502 35.39 6.68 22.24
C VAL A 502 35.92 7.65 21.19
N LYS A 503 36.98 7.24 20.49
CA LYS A 503 37.45 7.87 19.26
C LYS A 503 36.88 7.08 18.08
N GLY A 504 35.92 7.67 17.35
CA GLY A 504 35.21 7.03 16.25
C GLY A 504 35.42 7.70 14.90
N ARG A 505 35.13 6.95 13.83
CA ARG A 505 35.10 7.39 12.43
C ARG A 505 34.01 6.66 11.68
N LEU A 506 32.99 7.39 11.22
CA LEU A 506 31.99 6.88 10.30
C LEU A 506 32.40 7.24 8.86
N VAL A 507 32.55 6.24 8.01
CA VAL A 507 32.97 6.36 6.62
C VAL A 507 31.81 5.98 5.70
N PHE A 508 31.50 6.82 4.72
CA PHE A 508 30.37 6.68 3.80
C PHE A 508 30.85 6.79 2.34
N ASN A 509 30.57 5.78 1.52
CA ASN A 509 31.04 5.65 0.13
C ASN A 509 30.20 6.49 -0.86
N ASP A 510 29.96 7.75 -0.51
CA ASP A 510 29.23 8.66 -1.37
C ASP A 510 29.57 10.14 -1.06
N VAL A 511 29.05 11.01 -1.90
CA VAL A 511 29.27 12.46 -1.86
C VAL A 511 28.57 13.13 -0.66
N PHE A 512 29.16 14.22 -0.18
CA PHE A 512 28.78 14.84 1.09
C PHE A 512 27.55 15.76 0.97
N GLY A 513 26.36 15.22 1.30
CA GLY A 513 25.15 16.01 1.58
C GLY A 513 24.87 16.19 3.06
N TRP A 514 24.96 15.10 3.83
CA TRP A 514 25.15 15.09 5.28
C TRP A 514 25.44 13.65 5.73
N LEU A 515 25.99 13.47 6.93
CA LEU A 515 26.26 12.16 7.51
C LEU A 515 25.97 12.17 9.01
N SER A 516 25.23 11.18 9.52
CA SER A 516 24.87 11.10 10.94
C SER A 516 25.10 9.73 11.57
N LEU A 517 25.33 9.73 12.88
CA LEU A 517 25.47 8.57 13.76
C LEU A 517 24.87 8.92 15.12
N GLY A 518 24.13 8.01 15.76
CA GLY A 518 23.58 8.27 17.08
C GLY A 518 22.95 7.06 17.74
N PHE A 519 22.35 7.28 18.90
CA PHE A 519 21.59 6.27 19.62
C PHE A 519 20.17 6.18 19.08
N ALA A 520 19.68 4.96 18.85
CA ALA A 520 18.27 4.73 18.60
C ALA A 520 17.46 5.04 19.87
N ASP A 521 16.27 5.61 19.71
CA ASP A 521 15.27 5.64 20.77
C ASP A 521 14.47 4.32 20.74
N PRO A 522 14.53 3.46 21.78
CA PRO A 522 13.80 2.20 21.81
C PRO A 522 12.27 2.38 21.72
N GLU A 523 11.75 3.49 22.21
CA GLU A 523 10.32 3.83 22.18
C GLU A 523 9.96 4.72 20.97
N GLY A 524 10.99 5.14 20.22
CA GLY A 524 10.87 6.03 19.07
C GLY A 524 10.18 5.40 17.87
N LYS A 525 9.34 6.20 17.21
CA LYS A 525 8.76 5.87 15.90
C LYS A 525 9.85 5.74 14.83
N HIS A 526 9.47 5.21 13.66
CA HIS A 526 10.37 5.00 12.51
C HIS A 526 11.63 4.20 12.86
N ASN A 527 11.44 3.06 13.53
CA ASN A 527 12.49 2.17 14.00
C ASN A 527 13.47 2.85 14.96
N GLY A 528 12.96 3.68 15.87
CA GLY A 528 13.77 4.36 16.89
C GLY A 528 14.53 5.59 16.40
N MET A 529 14.11 6.17 15.27
CA MET A 529 14.69 7.41 14.77
C MET A 529 14.11 8.63 15.50
N ASN A 530 12.80 8.68 15.74
CA ASN A 530 12.21 9.79 16.49
C ASN A 530 12.67 9.75 17.94
N GLY A 531 13.14 10.88 18.48
CA GLY A 531 13.71 10.97 19.83
C GLY A 531 15.20 10.64 19.93
N ALA A 532 15.80 10.11 18.86
CA ALA A 532 17.19 9.69 18.82
C ALA A 532 18.17 10.86 19.06
N ASN A 533 19.22 10.58 19.82
CA ASN A 533 20.34 11.49 20.04
C ASN A 533 21.43 11.22 18.99
N ILE A 534 21.69 12.19 18.12
CA ILE A 534 22.60 12.01 16.98
C ILE A 534 23.71 13.05 16.96
N LEU A 535 24.85 12.62 16.41
CA LEU A 535 25.89 13.46 15.86
C LEU A 535 25.67 13.57 14.35
N MET A 536 25.75 14.78 13.80
CA MET A 536 25.49 15.01 12.38
C MET A 536 26.52 15.98 11.78
N ALA A 537 27.19 15.52 10.74
CA ALA A 537 28.05 16.30 9.87
C ALA A 537 27.22 16.95 8.76
N LEU A 538 27.32 18.27 8.65
CA LEU A 538 26.64 19.11 7.68
C LEU A 538 27.67 19.82 6.78
N PRO A 539 27.42 19.94 5.46
CA PRO A 539 28.29 20.68 4.53
C PRO A 539 28.18 22.20 4.67
N GLY A 540 27.19 22.67 5.41
CA GLY A 540 26.92 24.06 5.71
C GLY A 540 26.54 24.26 7.17
N GLY A 541 26.23 25.50 7.53
CA GLY A 541 25.84 25.88 8.88
C GLY A 541 24.34 26.08 8.99
N ASN A 542 23.92 27.34 8.86
CA ASN A 542 22.52 27.73 9.04
C ASN A 542 21.62 26.95 8.09
N TYR A 543 20.54 26.40 8.62
CA TYR A 543 19.51 25.76 7.83
C TYR A 543 18.27 26.66 7.80
N SER A 544 17.72 26.83 6.60
CA SER A 544 16.34 27.27 6.46
C SER A 544 15.57 26.23 5.65
N SER A 545 14.31 26.00 6.01
CA SER A 545 13.45 25.13 5.22
C SER A 545 13.30 25.61 3.77
N LYS A 546 13.36 26.93 3.55
CA LYS A 546 13.25 27.58 2.23
C LYS A 546 14.45 27.36 1.31
N PHE A 547 15.67 27.41 1.84
CA PHE A 547 16.89 27.41 1.02
C PHE A 547 17.79 26.20 1.27
N GLY A 548 17.47 25.36 2.25
CA GLY A 548 18.34 24.30 2.74
C GLY A 548 19.47 24.85 3.60
N LEU A 549 20.62 24.15 3.57
CA LEU A 549 21.83 24.59 4.26
C LEU A 549 22.49 25.76 3.55
N GLU A 550 22.90 26.78 4.31
CA GLU A 550 23.82 27.81 3.86
C GLU A 550 25.22 27.21 3.71
N VAL A 551 25.58 26.89 2.47
CA VAL A 551 26.90 26.37 2.13
C VAL A 551 27.77 27.48 1.52
N PRO A 552 28.92 27.85 2.12
CA PRO A 552 29.71 28.98 1.65
C PRO A 552 30.07 28.93 0.17
N GLY A 553 29.85 30.03 -0.54
CA GLY A 553 30.16 30.11 -1.96
C GLY A 553 29.35 29.16 -2.83
N MET A 554 28.20 28.65 -2.37
CA MET A 554 27.23 27.92 -3.20
C MET A 554 26.00 28.76 -3.56
N THR A 555 25.81 29.91 -2.94
CA THR A 555 24.73 30.84 -3.24
C THR A 555 25.12 31.82 -4.34
N GLU A 556 24.14 32.27 -5.14
CA GLU A 556 24.40 33.36 -6.10
C GLU A 556 24.63 34.68 -5.37
N PRO A 557 25.47 35.60 -5.89
CA PRO A 557 25.64 36.91 -5.28
C PRO A 557 24.31 37.67 -5.15
N GLY A 558 23.85 37.88 -3.91
CA GLY A 558 22.58 38.54 -3.62
C GLY A 558 21.36 37.62 -3.56
N SER A 559 21.55 36.30 -3.56
CA SER A 559 20.53 35.28 -3.34
C SER A 559 20.94 34.37 -2.18
N ASP A 560 19.96 33.80 -1.49
CA ASP A 560 20.15 32.73 -0.50
C ASP A 560 19.96 31.34 -1.16
N GLU A 561 19.60 31.28 -2.44
CA GLU A 561 19.41 30.04 -3.20
C GLU A 561 20.74 29.43 -3.63
N ILE A 562 20.89 28.12 -3.42
CA ILE A 562 22.01 27.32 -3.92
C ILE A 562 21.95 27.26 -5.45
N SER A 563 22.99 27.76 -6.12
CA SER A 563 23.14 27.65 -7.56
C SER A 563 23.58 26.24 -7.95
N ILE A 564 22.81 25.58 -8.81
CA ILE A 564 23.13 24.24 -9.34
C ILE A 564 24.51 24.23 -10.02
N GLU A 565 24.85 25.27 -10.77
CA GLU A 565 26.12 25.35 -11.48
C GLU A 565 27.30 25.49 -10.50
N ILE A 566 27.11 26.27 -9.43
CA ILE A 566 28.13 26.47 -8.40
C ILE A 566 28.26 25.23 -7.50
N SER A 567 27.14 24.58 -7.16
CA SER A 567 27.11 23.29 -6.47
C SER A 567 28.00 22.26 -7.18
N LYS A 568 27.80 22.08 -8.49
CA LYS A 568 28.62 21.19 -9.32
C LYS A 568 30.11 21.56 -9.31
N LYS A 569 30.43 22.86 -9.33
CA LYS A 569 31.82 23.35 -9.28
C LYS A 569 32.48 23.14 -7.92
N ARG A 570 31.75 23.34 -6.81
CA ARG A 570 32.26 23.12 -5.46
C ARG A 570 32.49 21.63 -5.21
N SER A 571 31.58 20.75 -5.60
CA SER A 571 31.78 19.29 -5.49
C SER A 571 33.08 18.85 -6.17
N ALA A 572 33.40 19.40 -7.35
CA ALA A 572 34.66 19.14 -8.04
C ALA A 572 35.90 19.76 -7.34
N ALA A 573 35.73 20.84 -6.57
CA ALA A 573 36.80 21.53 -5.85
C ALA A 573 37.08 20.98 -4.44
N LEU A 574 36.15 20.18 -3.88
CA LEU A 574 36.28 19.55 -2.55
C LEU A 574 37.26 18.36 -2.52
N ALA A 575 38.03 18.11 -3.58
CA ALA A 575 39.01 17.03 -3.65
C ALA A 575 40.02 17.10 -2.47
N ALA A 576 39.83 16.22 -1.48
CA ALA A 576 40.69 15.99 -0.33
C ALA A 576 40.86 17.18 0.63
N LEU A 577 39.74 17.75 1.09
CA LEU A 577 39.74 18.75 2.15
C LEU A 577 39.30 18.15 3.49
N ALA A 578 40.14 18.32 4.51
CA ALA A 578 39.72 18.20 5.90
C ALA A 578 38.97 19.49 6.30
N ASN A 579 37.78 19.34 6.88
CA ASN A 579 36.84 20.39 7.27
C ASN A 579 36.61 21.42 6.16
N PRO A 580 35.89 21.05 5.08
CA PRO A 580 35.46 22.00 4.07
C PRO A 580 34.90 23.29 4.67
N GLU A 581 35.20 24.43 4.07
CA GLU A 581 34.73 25.72 4.58
C GLU A 581 33.20 25.75 4.74
N GLY A 582 32.76 26.06 5.96
CA GLY A 582 31.35 26.11 6.36
C GLY A 582 30.75 24.78 6.81
N SER A 583 31.48 23.66 6.66
CA SER A 583 31.02 22.39 7.22
C SER A 583 31.08 22.42 8.75
N SER A 584 30.17 21.70 9.39
CA SER A 584 30.11 21.61 10.84
C SER A 584 29.64 20.23 11.28
N ILE A 585 30.07 19.82 12.47
CA ILE A 585 29.51 18.67 13.17
C ILE A 585 28.77 19.21 14.38
N GLN A 586 27.54 18.76 14.57
CA GLN A 586 26.67 19.20 15.67
C GLN A 586 25.92 18.01 16.26
N GLU A 587 25.57 18.13 17.53
CA GLU A 587 24.72 17.16 18.22
C GLU A 587 23.27 17.63 18.12
N PHE A 588 22.35 16.69 17.92
CA PHE A 588 20.92 16.95 17.79
C PHE A 588 20.12 15.88 18.52
N GLN A 589 18.89 16.23 18.90
CA GLN A 589 17.85 15.26 19.23
C GLN A 589 16.77 15.30 18.16
N ILE A 590 16.53 14.18 17.48
CA ILE A 590 15.45 14.10 16.49
C ILE A 590 14.11 14.31 17.19
N ASN A 591 13.23 15.13 16.60
CA ASN A 591 11.92 15.42 17.19
C ASN A 591 11.12 14.11 17.43
N PRO A 592 10.48 13.93 18.59
CA PRO A 592 9.72 12.71 18.92
C PRO A 592 8.54 12.41 17.98
N GLU A 593 8.04 13.41 17.28
CA GLU A 593 6.89 13.31 16.39
C GLU A 593 7.24 13.59 14.93
N GLY A 594 8.14 14.54 14.67
CA GLY A 594 8.58 14.95 13.33
C GLY A 594 9.92 14.35 12.93
N SER A 595 10.00 13.75 11.74
CA SER A 595 11.25 13.18 11.22
C SER A 595 12.08 14.16 10.40
N SER A 596 11.47 15.20 9.82
CA SER A 596 12.18 16.19 9.00
C SER A 596 13.08 17.11 9.82
N PHE A 597 14.27 17.41 9.29
CA PHE A 597 15.31 18.21 9.95
C PHE A 597 14.80 19.58 10.45
N ARG A 598 13.85 20.21 9.74
CA ARG A 598 13.27 21.50 10.15
C ARG A 598 12.60 21.48 11.54
N HIS A 599 12.24 20.31 12.06
CA HIS A 599 11.56 20.18 13.35
C HIS A 599 12.53 20.04 14.53
N TRP A 600 13.82 19.89 14.26
CA TRP A 600 14.84 19.57 15.25
C TRP A 600 16.24 20.06 14.88
N ASN A 601 16.35 21.07 14.00
CA ASN A 601 17.61 21.68 13.58
C ASN A 601 18.23 22.60 14.64
N ASP A 602 17.60 22.75 15.80
CA ASP A 602 18.17 23.45 16.94
C ASP A 602 19.08 22.48 17.71
N SER A 603 20.40 22.64 17.54
CA SER A 603 21.39 21.74 18.15
C SER A 603 21.41 21.75 19.67
N GLY A 604 20.77 22.72 20.34
CA GLY A 604 20.77 22.90 21.80
C GLY A 604 22.17 23.13 22.44
N VAL A 605 23.24 22.88 21.69
CA VAL A 605 24.65 22.84 22.09
C VAL A 605 25.41 23.86 21.23
N GLU A 606 26.11 24.78 21.87
CA GLU A 606 26.75 25.95 21.21
C GLU A 606 27.93 25.61 20.30
N LYS A 607 28.43 24.36 20.32
CA LYS A 607 29.37 23.77 19.35
C LYS A 607 29.76 22.37 19.80
N ALA A 608 29.91 21.46 18.85
CA ALA A 608 30.54 20.17 19.13
C ALA A 608 31.99 20.37 19.62
N PRO A 609 32.52 19.44 20.42
CA PRO A 609 33.92 19.46 20.87
C PRO A 609 34.91 19.67 19.71
N ASN A 610 36.04 20.33 19.98
CA ASN A 610 37.12 20.56 18.99
C ASN A 610 37.77 19.27 18.44
N SER A 611 37.35 18.10 18.90
CA SER A 611 37.88 16.78 18.55
C SER A 611 37.11 16.08 17.43
N MET A 612 36.31 16.82 16.65
CA MET A 612 35.50 16.29 15.57
C MET A 612 35.90 16.91 14.23
N ASP A 613 36.05 16.07 13.20
CA ASP A 613 36.47 16.50 11.86
C ASP A 613 35.63 15.82 10.77
N ILE A 614 35.47 16.52 9.65
CA ILE A 614 34.83 16.02 8.42
C ILE A 614 35.90 15.91 7.35
N HIS A 615 35.98 14.77 6.67
CA HIS A 615 36.88 14.60 5.54
C HIS A 615 36.07 14.20 4.30
N VAL A 616 36.24 14.96 3.22
CA VAL A 616 35.46 14.81 1.99
C VAL A 616 36.38 14.63 0.80
N THR A 617 36.00 13.73 -0.10
CA THR A 617 36.61 13.54 -1.42
C THR A 617 35.51 13.55 -2.48
N GLU A 618 35.88 13.44 -3.75
CA GLU A 618 34.91 13.25 -4.84
C GLU A 618 34.19 11.90 -4.80
N CYS A 619 34.65 10.96 -3.96
CA CYS A 619 34.13 9.59 -3.90
C CYS A 619 33.47 9.20 -2.58
N ALA A 620 33.92 9.80 -1.48
CA ALA A 620 33.55 9.36 -0.14
C ALA A 620 33.65 10.50 0.88
N THR A 621 32.89 10.33 1.95
CA THR A 621 32.76 11.24 3.08
C THR A 621 33.09 10.48 4.37
N SER A 622 33.78 11.11 5.32
CA SER A 622 33.88 10.56 6.68
C SER A 622 33.72 11.63 7.74
N MET A 623 33.12 11.25 8.87
CA MET A 623 33.00 12.04 10.08
C MET A 623 33.80 11.35 11.20
N THR A 624 34.71 12.07 11.85
CA THR A 624 35.45 11.59 13.02
C THR A 624 35.01 12.32 14.28
N PHE A 625 35.06 11.63 15.41
CA PHE A 625 34.72 12.20 16.72
C PHE A 625 35.56 11.57 17.84
N GLU A 626 35.73 12.28 18.94
CA GLU A 626 36.28 11.76 20.19
C GLU A 626 35.49 12.35 21.37
N THR A 627 34.63 11.55 22.01
CA THR A 627 33.68 11.98 23.05
C THR A 627 33.30 10.79 23.95
N ASP A 628 32.75 11.04 25.14
CA ASP A 628 32.16 10.02 26.02
C ASP A 628 30.61 9.91 25.91
N ASN A 629 30.00 10.78 25.11
CA ASN A 629 28.55 10.87 24.95
C ASN A 629 28.13 11.49 23.61
N ILE A 630 26.88 11.29 23.20
CA ILE A 630 26.21 12.01 22.12
C ILE A 630 24.96 12.66 22.70
N ASN A 631 24.89 14.00 22.68
CA ASN A 631 23.80 14.79 23.24
C ASN A 631 23.47 14.41 24.70
N GLY A 632 24.50 14.21 25.51
CA GLY A 632 24.39 13.82 26.92
C GLY A 632 24.15 12.32 27.18
N GLN A 633 23.84 11.52 26.17
CA GLN A 633 23.70 10.07 26.30
C GLN A 633 25.08 9.39 26.22
N LYS A 634 25.51 8.75 27.31
CA LYS A 634 26.83 8.09 27.41
C LYS A 634 26.87 6.75 26.68
N PHE A 635 28.03 6.41 26.13
CA PHE A 635 28.31 5.08 25.59
C PHE A 635 28.35 4.01 26.70
N SER A 636 27.82 2.83 26.42
CA SER A 636 27.87 1.68 27.32
C SER A 636 29.19 0.90 27.16
N MET A 637 30.06 0.99 28.15
CA MET A 637 31.35 0.25 28.16
C MET A 637 31.20 -1.22 28.58
N THR A 638 30.04 -1.64 29.09
CA THR A 638 29.82 -3.00 29.63
C THR A 638 28.77 -3.81 28.87
N GLY A 639 28.11 -3.21 27.88
CA GLY A 639 27.03 -3.82 27.14
C GLY A 639 27.04 -3.43 25.66
N MET A 640 25.89 -3.62 25.01
CA MET A 640 25.66 -3.15 23.65
C MET A 640 24.84 -1.87 23.67
N ASP A 641 25.24 -0.91 22.85
CA ASP A 641 24.43 0.27 22.54
C ASP A 641 23.61 0.03 21.28
N ASP A 642 22.37 0.51 21.29
CA ASP A 642 21.46 0.52 20.14
C ASP A 642 21.67 1.80 19.33
N MET A 643 22.21 1.65 18.13
CA MET A 643 22.74 2.74 17.32
C MET A 643 21.99 2.86 16.01
N ILE A 644 21.94 4.07 15.47
CA ILE A 644 21.47 4.39 14.12
C ILE A 644 22.53 5.18 13.36
N TRP A 645 22.54 5.04 12.04
CA TRP A 645 23.27 5.94 11.17
C TRP A 645 22.40 6.32 9.96
N GLY A 646 22.72 7.46 9.36
CA GLY A 646 22.09 7.92 8.12
C GLY A 646 23.05 8.75 7.28
N GLY A 647 22.84 8.78 5.97
CA GLY A 647 23.61 9.63 5.07
C GLY A 647 22.77 10.10 3.89
N ASN A 648 23.11 11.27 3.36
CA ASN A 648 22.49 11.84 2.19
C ASN A 648 23.55 12.24 1.17
N SER A 649 23.32 11.79 -0.07
CA SER A 649 24.15 12.07 -1.24
C SER A 649 23.37 12.75 -2.37
N HIS A 650 22.12 13.16 -2.14
CA HIS A 650 21.24 13.68 -3.18
C HIS A 650 21.11 15.20 -3.19
N ASP A 651 20.90 15.85 -2.04
CA ASP A 651 20.60 17.29 -1.98
C ASP A 651 21.15 17.98 -0.71
N TYR A 652 21.19 19.31 -0.72
CA TYR A 652 21.59 20.13 0.44
C TYR A 652 20.42 20.61 1.32
N HIS A 653 19.22 20.06 1.12
CA HIS A 653 18.01 20.43 1.86
C HIS A 653 17.76 19.54 3.09
N VAL A 654 18.62 18.54 3.33
CA VAL A 654 18.50 17.65 4.50
C VAL A 654 17.13 16.94 4.55
N GLY A 655 16.44 16.88 3.40
CA GLY A 655 15.07 16.37 3.29
C GLY A 655 15.00 14.90 2.87
N TYR A 656 16.12 14.35 2.39
CA TYR A 656 16.21 13.00 1.88
C TYR A 656 17.41 12.27 2.48
N HIS A 657 17.27 10.96 2.70
CA HIS A 657 18.40 10.10 3.10
C HIS A 657 18.35 8.68 2.54
N GLY A 658 17.57 8.46 1.47
CA GLY A 658 17.41 7.15 0.86
C GLY A 658 16.84 6.09 1.81
N ARG A 659 16.27 5.01 1.26
CA ARG A 659 16.02 3.80 2.08
C ARG A 659 17.30 3.00 2.30
N ALA A 660 18.27 3.21 1.40
CA ALA A 660 19.58 2.58 1.36
C ALA A 660 20.56 3.09 2.41
N ASN A 661 20.70 4.41 2.54
CA ASN A 661 21.80 5.04 3.28
C ASN A 661 21.46 5.26 4.75
N ARG A 662 20.94 4.21 5.39
CA ARG A 662 20.59 4.19 6.82
C ARG A 662 20.55 2.77 7.36
N ALA A 663 20.86 2.59 8.64
CA ALA A 663 20.60 1.34 9.34
C ALA A 663 20.48 1.57 10.86
N ARG A 664 19.87 0.61 11.55
CA ARG A 664 19.92 0.44 13.00
C ARG A 664 20.75 -0.80 13.32
N PHE A 665 21.57 -0.76 14.36
CA PHE A 665 22.52 -1.80 14.70
C PHE A 665 22.90 -1.73 16.17
N TYR A 666 23.37 -2.85 16.73
CA TYR A 666 23.93 -2.91 18.06
C TYR A 666 25.46 -2.90 17.99
N ILE A 667 26.11 -2.26 18.96
CA ILE A 667 27.58 -2.24 19.05
C ILE A 667 28.06 -2.39 20.49
N ASN A 668 29.07 -3.22 20.69
CA ASN A 668 29.83 -3.27 21.93
C ASN A 668 31.18 -2.57 21.70
N TRP A 669 31.32 -1.39 22.32
CA TRP A 669 32.49 -0.53 22.11
C TRP A 669 33.81 -1.17 22.55
N MET A 670 33.79 -2.04 23.57
CA MET A 670 34.99 -2.66 24.13
C MET A 670 35.42 -3.93 23.40
N THR A 671 34.48 -4.73 22.90
CA THR A 671 34.79 -6.02 22.25
C THR A 671 34.96 -5.88 20.74
N GLY A 672 34.41 -4.84 20.12
CA GLY A 672 34.36 -4.72 18.67
C GLY A 672 33.17 -5.44 18.03
N GLU A 673 32.33 -6.12 18.83
CA GLU A 673 31.17 -6.84 18.33
C GLU A 673 30.11 -5.85 17.83
N GLY A 674 29.54 -6.14 16.66
CA GLY A 674 28.45 -5.38 16.09
C GLY A 674 27.50 -6.30 15.33
N GLU A 675 26.22 -6.01 15.40
CA GLU A 675 25.16 -6.77 14.72
C GLU A 675 24.07 -5.83 14.21
N PHE A 676 23.47 -6.14 13.06
CA PHE A 676 22.34 -5.36 12.57
C PHE A 676 21.10 -5.60 13.44
N TRP A 677 20.34 -4.53 13.66
CA TRP A 677 19.07 -4.63 14.36
C TRP A 677 18.07 -5.40 13.51
N VAL A 678 17.45 -6.41 14.12
CA VAL A 678 16.34 -7.15 13.53
C VAL A 678 15.11 -6.84 14.35
N LYS A 679 14.04 -6.39 13.70
CA LYS A 679 12.76 -6.17 14.37
C LYS A 679 12.33 -7.50 14.98
N GLU A 680 12.20 -7.56 16.31
CA GLU A 680 11.65 -8.74 16.96
C GLU A 680 10.30 -9.06 16.35
N VAL A 681 10.22 -10.19 15.65
CA VAL A 681 8.95 -10.73 15.19
C VAL A 681 8.25 -11.19 16.46
N VAL A 682 7.31 -10.40 16.95
CA VAL A 682 6.45 -10.78 18.06
C VAL A 682 5.63 -11.97 17.57
N VAL A 683 6.14 -13.18 17.82
CA VAL A 683 5.38 -14.40 17.62
C VAL A 683 4.25 -14.33 18.64
N PRO A 684 2.97 -14.25 18.23
CA PRO A 684 1.88 -14.25 19.18
C PRO A 684 2.02 -15.53 20.00
N VAL A 685 2.22 -15.36 21.30
CA VAL A 685 2.22 -16.49 22.24
C VAL A 685 0.82 -17.06 22.19
N VAL A 686 0.67 -18.19 21.51
CA VAL A 686 -0.56 -18.98 21.56
C VAL A 686 -0.73 -19.35 23.02
N ASP A 687 -1.67 -18.69 23.70
CA ASP A 687 -2.05 -19.04 25.06
C ASP A 687 -2.41 -20.53 25.04
N GLU A 688 -1.58 -21.36 25.70
CA GLU A 688 -1.93 -22.75 25.93
C GLU A 688 -3.33 -22.77 26.56
N PRO A 689 -4.25 -23.63 26.09
CA PRO A 689 -5.61 -23.67 26.61
C PRO A 689 -5.55 -23.88 28.12
N LYS A 690 -5.91 -22.83 28.87
CA LYS A 690 -6.07 -22.91 30.33
C LYS A 690 -7.01 -24.07 30.60
N LYS A 691 -6.49 -25.12 31.24
CA LYS A 691 -7.32 -26.19 31.80
C LYS A 691 -8.36 -25.52 32.69
N GLU A 692 -9.62 -25.56 32.27
CA GLU A 692 -10.75 -25.15 33.07
C GLU A 692 -10.73 -25.95 34.38
N GLU A 693 -10.45 -25.27 35.49
CA GLU A 693 -10.80 -25.78 36.80
C GLU A 693 -12.34 -25.70 36.96
N PRO A 694 -12.98 -26.73 37.52
CA PRO A 694 -14.43 -26.75 37.67
C PRO A 694 -14.89 -25.66 38.64
N ALA A 695 -15.90 -24.90 38.20
CA ALA A 695 -16.50 -23.81 38.95
C ALA A 695 -16.98 -24.25 40.35
N PRO A 696 -16.80 -23.43 41.40
CA PRO A 696 -17.40 -23.69 42.69
C PRO A 696 -18.90 -23.40 42.64
N VAL A 697 -19.67 -24.30 43.22
CA VAL A 697 -21.11 -24.18 43.43
C VAL A 697 -21.36 -23.12 44.50
N GLU A 698 -21.92 -21.97 44.12
CA GLU A 698 -22.41 -20.96 45.09
C GLU A 698 -23.92 -21.11 45.33
N GLU A 699 -24.24 -21.22 46.63
CA GLU A 699 -25.59 -21.22 47.19
C GLU A 699 -26.24 -19.84 47.11
N ALA A 700 -27.55 -19.86 46.89
CA ALA A 700 -28.43 -18.71 46.88
C ALA A 700 -28.49 -18.02 48.25
N ASP A 701 -28.43 -16.69 48.27
CA ASP A 701 -29.06 -15.94 49.35
C ASP A 701 -29.77 -14.67 48.86
N LYS A 702 -30.99 -14.51 49.35
CA LYS A 702 -31.97 -13.49 48.98
C LYS A 702 -31.66 -12.17 49.69
N LYS A 703 -31.96 -11.03 49.05
CA LYS A 703 -32.42 -9.81 49.73
C LYS A 703 -33.22 -8.89 48.81
N GLU A 704 -34.33 -8.40 49.37
CA GLU A 704 -35.40 -7.61 48.79
C GLU A 704 -35.11 -6.09 48.80
N GLU A 705 -35.59 -5.40 47.74
CA GLU A 705 -36.26 -4.07 47.67
C GLU A 705 -35.61 -2.76 48.24
N PRO A 706 -36.10 -1.53 47.89
CA PRO A 706 -37.23 -1.16 47.00
C PRO A 706 -36.96 -0.03 45.96
N ALA A 707 -38.01 0.18 45.17
CA ALA A 707 -38.23 1.13 44.08
C ALA A 707 -38.14 2.64 44.41
N ARG A 708 -37.94 3.44 43.36
CA ARG A 708 -38.27 4.88 43.33
C ARG A 708 -38.96 5.26 42.02
N VAL A 709 -40.05 6.01 42.20
CA VAL A 709 -41.02 6.59 41.26
C VAL A 709 -40.55 7.99 40.83
N GLU A 710 -41.18 8.52 39.77
CA GLU A 710 -41.30 9.92 39.29
C GLU A 710 -40.66 10.11 37.90
N GLU A 711 -41.22 10.85 36.94
CA GLU A 711 -42.52 11.52 36.79
C GLU A 711 -42.74 11.88 35.31
N ASP A 712 -43.97 12.29 35.03
CA ASP A 712 -44.66 12.58 33.79
C ASP A 712 -44.46 14.04 33.32
N SER A 713 -44.42 14.27 32.01
CA SER A 713 -44.76 15.54 31.31
C SER A 713 -44.43 15.38 29.81
N SER A 714 -45.09 15.96 28.80
CA SER A 714 -46.43 16.51 28.55
C SER A 714 -46.34 17.20 27.17
N ASP A 715 -47.26 16.88 26.25
CA ASP A 715 -47.89 17.75 25.22
C ASP A 715 -47.09 18.55 24.15
N TYR A 716 -47.84 18.78 23.04
CA TYR A 716 -47.70 19.74 21.92
C TYR A 716 -46.77 19.30 20.74
N MET A 717 -47.15 19.38 19.45
CA MET A 717 -48.28 20.02 18.75
C MET A 717 -48.43 19.47 17.30
N ASP A 718 -49.67 19.47 16.81
CA ASP A 718 -50.09 19.41 15.41
C ASP A 718 -49.37 20.42 14.49
N SER A 719 -49.09 20.04 13.24
CA SER A 719 -49.50 20.81 12.05
C SER A 719 -49.17 20.05 10.76
N ALA A 720 -50.23 19.70 10.04
CA ALA A 720 -50.20 19.45 8.61
C ALA A 720 -50.11 20.78 7.86
N ASP A 721 -49.46 20.79 6.71
CA ASP A 721 -49.83 21.67 5.60
C ASP A 721 -49.51 20.97 4.26
N GLU A 722 -50.55 20.94 3.42
CA GLU A 722 -50.56 20.60 2.00
C GLU A 722 -49.90 21.71 1.15
N ILE A 723 -49.73 21.41 -0.16
CA ILE A 723 -49.53 22.29 -1.35
C ILE A 723 -48.25 21.86 -2.09
N ASP A 724 -48.19 21.67 -3.41
CA ASP A 724 -49.15 21.51 -4.50
C ASP A 724 -48.32 21.06 -5.71
N ASP A 725 -48.96 20.31 -6.59
CA ASP A 725 -48.43 19.67 -7.78
C ASP A 725 -48.56 20.63 -8.98
N SER A 726 -47.45 20.96 -9.65
CA SER A 726 -47.49 21.35 -11.07
C SER A 726 -46.10 21.41 -11.69
N GLY A 727 -45.91 20.71 -12.81
CA GLY A 727 -44.90 21.14 -13.79
C GLY A 727 -44.20 20.06 -14.60
N THR A 728 -44.95 19.19 -15.28
CA THR A 728 -44.45 18.44 -16.44
C THR A 728 -44.17 19.38 -17.62
N ASP A 729 -42.96 19.27 -18.19
CA ASP A 729 -42.62 19.33 -19.63
C ASP A 729 -41.33 20.12 -19.90
N ARG A 730 -40.22 19.37 -20.04
CA ARG A 730 -39.16 19.56 -21.06
C ARG A 730 -38.02 18.55 -20.85
N LEU A 731 -38.23 17.32 -21.29
CA LEU A 731 -37.18 16.29 -21.36
C LEU A 731 -37.22 15.61 -22.73
N SER A 732 -36.36 16.06 -23.65
CA SER A 732 -35.97 15.22 -24.81
C SER A 732 -34.59 15.53 -25.42
N GLU A 733 -33.79 16.44 -24.85
CA GLU A 733 -32.45 16.77 -25.41
C GLU A 733 -31.29 16.75 -24.39
N TYR A 734 -31.53 16.33 -23.14
CA TYR A 734 -30.48 16.25 -22.08
C TYR A 734 -30.02 14.82 -21.74
N PHE A 735 -30.53 13.79 -22.42
CA PHE A 735 -30.32 12.38 -22.04
C PHE A 735 -28.99 11.76 -22.50
N VAL A 736 -28.24 12.40 -23.40
CA VAL A 736 -26.97 11.84 -23.92
C VAL A 736 -25.74 12.32 -23.10
N PHE A 737 -25.86 13.42 -22.36
CA PHE A 737 -24.78 13.93 -21.49
C PHE A 737 -24.81 13.36 -20.06
N PHE A 738 -25.91 12.72 -19.65
CA PHE A 738 -26.08 12.20 -18.28
C PHE A 738 -25.47 10.80 -18.07
N ALA A 739 -25.32 10.00 -19.14
CA ALA A 739 -24.74 8.65 -19.08
C ALA A 739 -23.22 8.67 -18.84
N ALA A 740 -22.49 9.62 -19.45
CA ALA A 740 -21.04 9.74 -19.27
C ALA A 740 -20.64 10.17 -17.84
N ALA A 741 -21.46 11.02 -17.19
CA ALA A 741 -21.21 11.48 -15.82
C ALA A 741 -21.47 10.39 -14.77
N ILE A 742 -22.40 9.45 -15.03
CA ILE A 742 -22.70 8.35 -14.11
C ILE A 742 -21.60 7.28 -14.14
N ILE A 743 -20.93 7.08 -15.28
CA ILE A 743 -19.81 6.12 -15.39
C ILE A 743 -18.57 6.64 -14.68
N SER A 744 -18.24 7.93 -14.78
CA SER A 744 -17.14 8.55 -13.99
C SER A 744 -17.41 8.62 -12.48
N LEU A 745 -18.67 8.46 -12.03
CA LEU A 745 -19.06 8.38 -10.61
C LEU A 745 -19.17 6.93 -10.10
N LEU A 746 -19.09 5.93 -11.01
CA LEU A 746 -19.19 4.49 -10.69
C LEU A 746 -17.84 3.77 -10.75
N ILE A 747 -16.91 4.27 -11.57
CA ILE A 747 -15.45 4.05 -11.51
C ILE A 747 -14.92 4.81 -10.29
#